data_AF-A0AAD5NA61-F1
#
_entry.id   AF-A0AAD5NA61-F1
#
_cell.length_a   1.000
_cell.length_b   1.000
_cell.length_c   1.000
_cell.angle_alpha   90.00
_cell.angle_beta   90.00
_cell.angle_gamma   90.00
#
_symmetry.space_group_name_H-M   'P 1'
#
loop_
_entity.id
_entity.type
_entity.pdbx_description
1 polymer ?
#
loop_
_entity_poly.entity_id
_entity_poly.type
_entity_poly.pdbx_seq_one_letter_code
_entity_poly.pdbx_strand_id
1 'polypeptide(L)'
;MAPEENMDLLKNVESMSLIHTHPPVDHGGGGSSGTTSFGLDARNLEIKTKSIEHTLVPLVSQITTLVNFKESYLTNGKPKSERAIRSAMKVGSAVEAAIERFVAVGETIADENPDIQPEMYDACHEARLAGTSIANLSFCSTEVPDVPILDKSVLVRASRQLLSSVTRVLLLADRVLVKHILRAEDKVAYSLSRLEVCRSFTEFVKIFAEFGGEMVDLAHRSGDRQHDLKSEKRKAQMGVARTSLERHTMLLLTSSKTLLRHPDSKSALQCRDGVFDQIRSALQLIAICVSDGVVPVETCRFIQTTSEEPLDIGIQLTANAAIKQLTEMLEMVRMTSRVGVGVRERLIGALDALCEMTQDFTDSAYTPHHHREQILDFLEECRFEMTNLILPEDDSSDQLRSDSIDVTVERLHRRLKDLGKQLQIVAMDHVSETLRANEDQVLLSSIKACAVSGDIDGVERYMDKFREHAEHMQEVCRLLHHISLTDALHVNTGHCERNMRSLAPLTLLSGRTLCQHPSSRIARENLEVFCDTWSQSVNDLSRLAKESDSAACGRVAAEKQAYMSLPRPGVSSGDSSSSLPQFSSSRYGPLRPDHSLESQTVTRLLCDSDDSISSASFENRENHQNRHTVLAQGGDELSSTASVASEDRKAFEYRISLILDDLQSVSAHD
;
A
#
# COMPACT_ATOMS: atom_id res chain seq x y z
N MET A 1 -3.27 30.34 4.63
CA MET A 1 -4.63 30.18 5.20
C MET A 1 -5.62 29.52 4.23
N ALA A 2 -5.38 29.49 2.90
CA ALA A 2 -6.26 28.81 1.94
C ALA A 2 -6.26 27.25 1.85
N PRO A 3 -5.28 26.48 2.37
CA PRO A 3 -5.29 25.01 2.20
C PRO A 3 -6.16 24.26 3.23
N GLU A 4 -6.38 24.79 4.44
CA GLU A 4 -7.23 24.13 5.45
C GLU A 4 -8.74 24.27 5.14
N GLU A 5 -9.19 25.41 4.59
CA GLU A 5 -10.59 25.58 4.14
C GLU A 5 -10.99 24.65 2.98
N ASN A 6 -10.06 24.31 2.09
CA ASN A 6 -10.31 23.38 0.99
C ASN A 6 -10.43 21.91 1.46
N MET A 7 -9.78 21.55 2.57
CA MET A 7 -9.88 20.22 3.18
C MET A 7 -11.21 20.01 3.92
N ASP A 8 -11.73 21.05 4.57
CA ASP A 8 -13.07 20.99 5.19
C ASP A 8 -14.21 21.02 4.14
N LEU A 9 -13.96 21.58 2.96
CA LEU A 9 -14.89 21.50 1.82
C LEU A 9 -14.96 20.08 1.22
N LEU A 10 -13.87 19.32 1.19
CA LEU A 10 -13.85 17.91 0.76
C LEU A 10 -14.50 16.96 1.77
N LYS A 11 -14.31 17.18 3.08
CA LYS A 11 -15.11 16.49 4.12
C LYS A 11 -16.60 16.78 3.98
N ASN A 12 -16.95 17.98 3.52
CA ASN A 12 -18.32 18.31 3.16
C ASN A 12 -18.80 17.60 1.88
N VAL A 13 -17.94 17.14 0.97
CA VAL A 13 -18.36 16.30 -0.18
C VAL A 13 -18.77 14.90 0.30
N GLU A 14 -17.97 14.29 1.18
CA GLU A 14 -18.33 13.03 1.85
C GLU A 14 -19.60 13.20 2.69
N SER A 15 -19.71 14.29 3.47
CA SER A 15 -20.88 14.58 4.32
C SER A 15 -22.14 15.00 3.53
N MET A 16 -22.00 15.68 2.39
CA MET A 16 -23.12 16.09 1.53
C MET A 16 -23.68 14.93 0.70
N SER A 17 -22.92 13.85 0.51
CA SER A 17 -23.40 12.62 -0.12
C SER A 17 -24.27 11.75 0.81
N LEU A 18 -24.21 11.98 2.13
CA LEU A 18 -24.74 11.07 3.17
C LEU A 18 -26.07 11.48 3.84
N ILE A 19 -26.77 12.54 3.40
CA ILE A 19 -28.01 12.99 4.08
C ILE A 19 -29.29 12.51 3.36
N HIS A 20 -30.10 11.76 4.13
CA HIS A 20 -31.32 11.04 3.82
C HIS A 20 -32.28 11.64 2.76
N THR A 21 -32.65 10.79 1.80
CA THR A 21 -33.97 10.82 1.17
C THR A 21 -34.83 9.69 1.75
N HIS A 22 -36.08 10.01 2.11
CA HIS A 22 -37.08 9.18 2.80
C HIS A 22 -37.22 7.75 2.25
N PRO A 23 -37.65 6.77 3.09
CA PRO A 23 -37.82 5.38 2.67
C PRO A 23 -38.95 5.25 1.64
N PRO A 24 -38.86 4.31 0.67
CA PRO A 24 -39.96 4.06 -0.24
C PRO A 24 -41.11 3.40 0.52
N VAL A 25 -42.32 3.83 0.17
CA VAL A 25 -43.57 3.26 0.67
C VAL A 25 -43.70 1.83 0.14
N ASP A 26 -43.88 0.91 1.08
CA ASP A 26 -44.03 -0.53 0.85
C ASP A 26 -45.32 -0.80 0.08
N HIS A 27 -45.22 -1.36 -1.14
CA HIS A 27 -46.32 -2.03 -1.85
C HIS A 27 -45.83 -3.43 -2.22
N GLY A 28 -46.41 -4.42 -1.56
CA GLY A 28 -45.95 -5.81 -1.62
C GLY A 28 -46.26 -6.54 -2.92
N GLY A 29 -45.51 -7.63 -3.12
CA GLY A 29 -45.96 -8.83 -3.83
C GLY A 29 -45.17 -9.21 -5.09
N GLY A 30 -44.49 -10.36 -5.04
CA GLY A 30 -44.25 -11.22 -6.20
C GLY A 30 -42.78 -11.42 -6.59
N GLY A 31 -42.21 -12.58 -6.28
CA GLY A 31 -40.84 -12.96 -6.64
C GLY A 31 -40.67 -13.32 -8.13
N SER A 32 -39.47 -13.04 -8.66
CA SER A 32 -38.79 -13.85 -9.68
C SER A 32 -37.33 -13.39 -9.84
N SER A 33 -36.48 -14.34 -10.24
CA SER A 33 -35.01 -14.35 -10.36
C SER A 33 -34.31 -13.02 -10.68
N GLY A 34 -33.35 -12.64 -9.83
CA GLY A 34 -32.48 -11.48 -10.05
C GLY A 34 -31.10 -11.88 -10.59
N THR A 35 -30.85 -11.58 -11.86
CA THR A 35 -29.52 -11.26 -12.39
C THR A 35 -28.95 -10.07 -11.61
N THR A 36 -27.82 -10.27 -10.93
CA THR A 36 -27.15 -9.22 -10.15
C THR A 36 -26.43 -8.24 -11.09
N SER A 37 -27.14 -7.20 -11.53
CA SER A 37 -26.56 -5.99 -12.10
C SER A 37 -25.98 -5.15 -10.96
N PHE A 38 -24.66 -5.22 -10.77
CA PHE A 38 -23.95 -4.54 -9.67
C PHE A 38 -23.63 -3.09 -10.02
N GLY A 39 -24.60 -2.19 -9.85
CA GLY A 39 -24.36 -0.75 -9.93
C GLY A 39 -23.53 -0.27 -8.71
N LEU A 40 -22.54 0.59 -8.95
CA LEU A 40 -21.87 1.37 -7.91
C LEU A 40 -22.91 2.04 -7.01
N ASP A 41 -22.86 1.77 -5.70
CA ASP A 41 -23.77 2.41 -4.74
C ASP A 41 -23.38 3.89 -4.62
N ALA A 42 -24.18 4.76 -5.26
CA ALA A 42 -23.93 6.20 -5.37
C ALA A 42 -23.84 6.95 -4.02
N ARG A 43 -24.16 6.26 -2.90
CA ARG A 43 -24.15 6.81 -1.54
C ARG A 43 -22.81 6.70 -0.83
N ASN A 44 -21.84 5.91 -1.32
CA ASN A 44 -20.54 5.70 -0.68
C ASN A 44 -19.38 5.76 -1.71
N LEU A 45 -19.20 6.90 -2.37
CA LEU A 45 -18.09 7.13 -3.31
C LEU A 45 -16.80 7.44 -2.54
N GLU A 46 -16.16 6.43 -1.95
CA GLU A 46 -14.88 6.58 -1.24
C GLU A 46 -13.73 6.84 -2.23
N ILE A 47 -13.08 8.00 -2.13
CA ILE A 47 -11.94 8.37 -2.99
C ILE A 47 -10.65 7.83 -2.35
N LYS A 48 -10.08 6.79 -2.97
CA LYS A 48 -8.88 6.10 -2.44
C LYS A 48 -7.55 6.54 -3.05
N THR A 49 -7.58 7.39 -4.07
CA THR A 49 -6.40 7.81 -4.85
C THR A 49 -6.23 9.32 -4.86
N LYS A 50 -4.97 9.75 -4.84
CA LYS A 50 -4.60 11.17 -4.85
C LYS A 50 -4.93 11.81 -6.19
N SER A 51 -4.75 11.09 -7.29
CA SER A 51 -5.05 11.61 -8.63
C SER A 51 -6.51 12.01 -8.75
N ILE A 52 -7.45 11.18 -8.30
CA ILE A 52 -8.89 11.51 -8.30
C ILE A 52 -9.16 12.71 -7.38
N GLU A 53 -8.60 12.72 -6.17
CA GLU A 53 -8.74 13.85 -5.24
C GLU A 53 -8.24 15.17 -5.85
N HIS A 54 -7.03 15.17 -6.41
CA HIS A 54 -6.45 16.33 -7.08
C HIS A 54 -7.25 16.77 -8.31
N THR A 55 -7.90 15.84 -9.02
CA THR A 55 -8.80 16.15 -10.15
C THR A 55 -10.04 16.91 -9.69
N LEU A 56 -10.60 16.53 -8.53
CA LEU A 56 -11.85 17.06 -8.03
C LEU A 56 -11.69 18.43 -7.35
N VAL A 57 -10.52 18.74 -6.79
CA VAL A 57 -10.26 20.01 -6.07
C VAL A 57 -10.63 21.26 -6.88
N PRO A 58 -10.18 21.45 -8.15
CA PRO A 58 -10.54 22.62 -8.96
C PRO A 58 -12.04 22.73 -9.21
N LEU A 59 -12.70 21.59 -9.48
CA LEU A 59 -14.14 21.54 -9.73
C LEU A 59 -14.93 21.93 -8.48
N VAL A 60 -14.55 21.42 -7.31
CA VAL A 60 -15.17 21.76 -6.02
C VAL A 60 -15.00 23.26 -5.72
N SER A 61 -13.82 23.83 -6.00
CA SER A 61 -13.56 25.27 -5.79
C SER A 61 -14.45 26.16 -6.67
N GLN A 62 -14.60 25.82 -7.95
CA GLN A 62 -15.44 26.57 -8.90
C GLN A 62 -16.93 26.47 -8.54
N ILE A 63 -17.40 25.26 -8.20
CA ILE A 63 -18.75 25.03 -7.72
C ILE A 63 -19.03 25.84 -6.45
N THR A 64 -18.10 25.82 -5.49
CA THR A 64 -18.23 26.57 -4.24
C THR A 64 -18.29 28.08 -4.51
N THR A 65 -17.49 28.57 -5.44
CA THR A 65 -17.53 29.99 -5.87
C THR A 65 -18.88 30.37 -6.48
N LEU A 66 -19.43 29.52 -7.36
CA LEU A 66 -20.76 29.73 -7.95
C LEU A 66 -21.88 29.74 -6.89
N VAL A 67 -21.83 28.81 -5.93
CA VAL A 67 -22.82 28.70 -4.85
C VAL A 67 -22.73 29.90 -3.90
N ASN A 68 -21.52 30.28 -3.48
CA ASN A 68 -21.27 31.42 -2.58
C ASN A 68 -21.60 32.78 -3.22
N PHE A 69 -21.33 32.93 -4.52
CA PHE A 69 -21.74 34.12 -5.27
C PHE A 69 -23.26 34.33 -5.22
N LYS A 70 -24.03 33.26 -5.42
CA LYS A 70 -25.49 33.29 -5.34
C LYS A 70 -25.99 33.51 -3.91
N GLU A 71 -25.32 32.97 -2.90
CA GLU A 71 -25.64 33.23 -1.49
C GLU A 71 -25.45 34.70 -1.09
N SER A 72 -24.36 35.33 -1.55
CA SER A 72 -24.12 36.77 -1.38
C SER A 72 -25.17 37.63 -2.10
N TYR A 73 -25.80 37.13 -3.15
CA TYR A 73 -26.86 37.83 -3.91
C TYR A 73 -28.21 37.75 -3.18
N LEU A 74 -28.57 36.56 -2.68
CA LEU A 74 -29.83 36.29 -1.98
C LEU A 74 -29.90 36.94 -0.59
N THR A 75 -28.78 37.02 0.14
CA THR A 75 -28.73 37.56 1.52
C THR A 75 -28.68 39.09 1.58
N ASN A 76 -28.02 39.74 0.62
CA ASN A 76 -27.79 41.19 0.65
C ASN A 76 -28.72 42.01 -0.25
N GLY A 77 -29.60 41.35 -1.03
CA GLY A 77 -30.66 42.01 -1.80
C GLY A 77 -30.21 43.04 -2.85
N LYS A 78 -28.91 43.15 -3.14
CA LYS A 78 -28.35 44.06 -4.14
C LYS A 78 -27.34 43.35 -5.03
N PRO A 79 -27.40 43.56 -6.36
CA PRO A 79 -26.39 43.05 -7.27
C PRO A 79 -25.04 43.68 -6.93
N LYS A 80 -24.03 42.86 -6.62
CA LYS A 80 -22.63 43.31 -6.59
C LYS A 80 -22.21 43.60 -8.03
N SER A 81 -22.47 44.78 -8.59
CA SER A 81 -21.97 45.24 -9.89
C SER A 81 -22.32 44.35 -11.12
N GLU A 82 -22.63 44.99 -12.25
CA GLU A 82 -22.81 44.31 -13.54
C GLU A 82 -21.60 43.42 -13.93
N ARG A 83 -20.41 43.78 -13.42
CA ARG A 83 -19.17 43.03 -13.59
C ARG A 83 -19.21 41.64 -12.93
N ALA A 84 -19.82 41.50 -11.75
CA ALA A 84 -19.79 40.22 -11.04
C ALA A 84 -20.84 39.23 -11.56
N ILE A 85 -21.97 39.73 -12.08
CA ILE A 85 -22.96 38.90 -12.80
C ILE A 85 -22.33 38.34 -14.08
N ARG A 86 -21.62 39.17 -14.85
CA ARG A 86 -20.85 38.71 -16.02
C ARG A 86 -19.79 37.67 -15.66
N SER A 87 -19.10 37.84 -14.53
CA SER A 87 -18.14 36.84 -14.04
C SER A 87 -18.80 35.50 -13.72
N ALA A 88 -19.95 35.49 -13.04
CA ALA A 88 -20.67 34.24 -12.73
C ALA A 88 -21.18 33.50 -13.98
N MET A 89 -21.67 34.25 -14.98
CA MET A 89 -22.07 33.68 -16.28
C MET A 89 -20.89 33.04 -17.02
N LYS A 90 -19.71 33.70 -16.98
CA LYS A 90 -18.48 33.17 -17.57
C LYS A 90 -18.05 31.87 -16.89
N VAL A 91 -18.20 31.77 -15.56
CA VAL A 91 -17.87 30.54 -14.81
C VAL A 91 -18.84 29.40 -15.16
N GLY A 92 -20.15 29.64 -15.22
CA GLY A 92 -21.13 28.61 -15.62
C GLY A 92 -20.88 28.03 -17.02
N SER A 93 -20.58 28.89 -18.00
CA SER A 93 -20.23 28.46 -19.37
C SER A 93 -18.86 27.76 -19.45
N ALA A 94 -17.88 28.21 -18.67
CA ALA A 94 -16.58 27.54 -18.58
C ALA A 94 -16.69 26.14 -17.98
N VAL A 95 -17.53 25.96 -16.96
CA VAL A 95 -17.83 24.66 -16.37
C VAL A 95 -18.47 23.73 -17.40
N GLU A 96 -19.50 24.16 -18.13
CA GLU A 96 -20.12 23.34 -19.18
C GLU A 96 -19.11 22.91 -20.25
N ALA A 97 -18.29 23.85 -20.76
CA ALA A 97 -17.28 23.52 -21.77
C ALA A 97 -16.19 22.55 -21.26
N ALA A 98 -15.81 22.64 -19.98
CA ALA A 98 -14.86 21.70 -19.37
C ALA A 98 -15.47 20.31 -19.20
N ILE A 99 -16.74 20.23 -18.79
CA ILE A 99 -17.47 18.97 -18.64
C ILE A 99 -17.69 18.29 -19.99
N GLU A 100 -17.95 19.05 -21.06
CA GLU A 100 -18.04 18.51 -22.43
C GLU A 100 -16.74 17.81 -22.86
N ARG A 101 -15.58 18.43 -22.61
CA ARG A 101 -14.27 17.80 -22.90
C ARG A 101 -14.02 16.58 -22.02
N PHE A 102 -14.32 16.69 -20.73
CA PHE A 102 -14.22 15.59 -19.77
C PHE A 102 -15.04 14.37 -20.20
N VAL A 103 -16.30 14.59 -20.59
CA VAL A 103 -17.20 13.53 -21.02
C VAL A 103 -16.71 12.88 -22.32
N ALA A 104 -16.22 13.64 -23.30
CA ALA A 104 -15.68 13.08 -24.54
C ALA A 104 -14.52 12.09 -24.27
N VAL A 105 -13.66 12.38 -23.30
CA VAL A 105 -12.62 11.44 -22.89
C VAL A 105 -13.21 10.21 -22.21
N GLY A 106 -14.20 10.38 -21.32
CA GLY A 106 -14.91 9.29 -20.66
C GLY A 106 -15.62 8.35 -21.66
N GLU A 107 -16.27 8.89 -22.68
CA GLU A 107 -16.90 8.13 -23.78
C GLU A 107 -15.86 7.36 -24.60
N THR A 108 -14.70 7.96 -24.88
CA THR A 108 -13.59 7.26 -25.55
C THR A 108 -13.06 6.09 -24.71
N ILE A 109 -12.94 6.27 -23.38
CA ILE A 109 -12.56 5.19 -22.46
C ILE A 109 -13.64 4.08 -22.46
N ALA A 110 -14.92 4.45 -22.51
CA ALA A 110 -16.03 3.51 -22.56
C ALA A 110 -15.96 2.62 -23.81
N ASP A 111 -15.64 3.18 -24.97
CA ASP A 111 -15.55 2.44 -26.24
C ASP A 111 -14.44 1.40 -26.27
N GLU A 112 -13.34 1.64 -25.54
CA GLU A 112 -12.23 0.71 -25.41
C GLU A 112 -12.45 -0.35 -24.32
N ASN A 113 -13.45 -0.15 -23.44
CA ASN A 113 -13.69 -1.01 -22.28
C ASN A 113 -15.18 -1.43 -22.22
N PRO A 114 -15.59 -2.45 -23.01
CA PRO A 114 -16.99 -2.87 -23.15
C PRO A 114 -17.67 -3.28 -21.84
N ASP A 115 -16.88 -3.71 -20.86
CA ASP A 115 -17.30 -4.18 -19.55
C ASP A 115 -17.75 -3.05 -18.61
N ILE A 116 -17.23 -1.83 -18.77
CA ILE A 116 -17.69 -0.65 -18.02
C ILE A 116 -18.48 0.33 -18.89
N GLN A 117 -18.57 0.06 -20.19
CA GLN A 117 -19.14 0.96 -21.19
C GLN A 117 -20.53 1.49 -20.81
N PRO A 118 -21.52 0.67 -20.39
CA PRO A 118 -22.84 1.16 -20.03
C PRO A 118 -22.80 2.11 -18.82
N GLU A 119 -22.09 1.72 -17.76
CA GLU A 119 -21.97 2.54 -16.54
C GLU A 119 -21.24 3.86 -16.79
N MET A 120 -20.24 3.85 -17.68
CA MET A 120 -19.48 5.03 -18.06
C MET A 120 -20.31 5.99 -18.90
N TYR A 121 -21.05 5.51 -19.89
CA TYR A 121 -21.97 6.34 -20.68
C TYR A 121 -23.06 6.97 -19.82
N ASP A 122 -23.63 6.22 -18.88
CA ASP A 122 -24.63 6.75 -17.94
C ASP A 122 -24.04 7.88 -17.07
N ALA A 123 -22.86 7.67 -16.48
CA ALA A 123 -22.19 8.68 -15.66
C ALA A 123 -21.80 9.93 -16.47
N CYS A 124 -21.32 9.74 -17.69
CA CYS A 124 -21.03 10.79 -18.66
C CYS A 124 -22.28 11.60 -19.03
N HIS A 125 -23.41 10.92 -19.30
CA HIS A 125 -24.67 11.56 -19.61
C HIS A 125 -25.19 12.40 -18.44
N GLU A 126 -25.13 11.87 -17.21
CA GLU A 126 -25.49 12.60 -15.98
C GLU A 126 -24.61 13.84 -15.77
N ALA A 127 -23.29 13.73 -15.99
CA ALA A 127 -22.36 14.85 -15.88
C ALA A 127 -22.70 15.96 -16.88
N ARG A 128 -23.00 15.58 -18.12
CA ARG A 128 -23.41 16.50 -19.19
C ARG A 128 -24.68 17.27 -18.82
N LEU A 129 -25.72 16.55 -18.39
CA LEU A 129 -26.99 17.15 -17.96
C LEU A 129 -26.80 18.12 -16.77
N ALA A 130 -25.95 17.77 -15.81
CA ALA A 130 -25.65 18.61 -14.65
C ALA A 130 -24.85 19.86 -15.06
N GLY A 131 -23.88 19.74 -15.96
CA GLY A 131 -23.12 20.85 -16.53
C GLY A 131 -24.01 21.86 -17.25
N THR A 132 -24.86 21.39 -18.17
CA THR A 132 -25.83 22.24 -18.88
C THR A 132 -26.85 22.87 -17.93
N SER A 133 -27.28 22.15 -16.88
CA SER A 133 -28.15 22.72 -15.85
C SER A 133 -27.50 23.91 -15.13
N ILE A 134 -26.20 23.83 -14.80
CA ILE A 134 -25.46 24.92 -14.15
C ILE A 134 -25.28 26.12 -15.09
N ALA A 135 -25.00 25.88 -16.38
CA ALA A 135 -24.90 26.94 -17.38
C ALA A 135 -26.23 27.67 -17.61
N ASN A 136 -27.33 26.92 -17.76
CA ASN A 136 -28.68 27.50 -17.94
C ASN A 136 -29.14 28.31 -16.73
N LEU A 137 -28.82 27.87 -15.51
CA LEU A 137 -29.11 28.62 -14.28
C LEU A 137 -28.28 29.91 -14.19
N SER A 138 -27.12 29.96 -14.84
CA SER A 138 -26.30 31.19 -14.95
C SER A 138 -26.88 32.17 -15.98
N PHE A 139 -27.56 31.69 -17.03
CA PHE A 139 -28.12 32.51 -18.12
C PHE A 139 -29.45 33.22 -17.77
N CYS A 140 -30.29 32.62 -16.94
CA CYS A 140 -31.66 33.10 -16.68
C CYS A 140 -31.75 34.39 -15.82
N SER A 141 -30.63 35.01 -15.46
CA SER A 141 -30.61 36.21 -14.58
C SER A 141 -30.78 37.54 -15.32
N THR A 142 -30.74 37.57 -16.66
CA THR A 142 -30.57 38.83 -17.41
C THR A 142 -31.75 39.29 -18.25
N GLU A 143 -32.76 38.45 -18.55
CA GLU A 143 -33.67 38.77 -19.68
C GLU A 143 -35.13 39.09 -19.33
N VAL A 144 -35.62 38.93 -18.09
CA VAL A 144 -37.03 39.27 -17.77
C VAL A 144 -37.19 39.87 -16.37
N PRO A 145 -37.74 41.09 -16.20
CA PRO A 145 -37.87 41.76 -14.89
C PRO A 145 -38.84 41.14 -13.87
N ASP A 146 -39.58 40.07 -14.21
CA ASP A 146 -40.71 39.56 -13.41
C ASP A 146 -40.74 38.03 -13.23
N VAL A 147 -39.63 37.32 -13.46
CA VAL A 147 -39.58 35.85 -13.27
C VAL A 147 -39.05 35.49 -11.87
N PRO A 148 -39.64 34.49 -11.17
CA PRO A 148 -39.31 34.21 -9.78
C PRO A 148 -37.83 33.88 -9.57
N ILE A 149 -37.34 34.39 -8.46
CA ILE A 149 -36.01 34.21 -7.87
C ILE A 149 -35.52 32.77 -8.06
N LEU A 150 -34.42 32.63 -8.81
CA LEU A 150 -33.69 31.39 -9.08
C LEU A 150 -33.47 30.59 -7.78
N ASP A 151 -34.12 29.44 -7.64
CA ASP A 151 -34.12 28.69 -6.38
C ASP A 151 -32.71 28.17 -6.01
N LYS A 152 -32.24 28.51 -4.81
CA LYS A 152 -30.95 28.05 -4.24
C LYS A 152 -30.89 26.53 -4.27
N SER A 153 -32.02 25.88 -4.01
CA SER A 153 -32.14 24.42 -3.98
C SER A 153 -31.74 23.77 -5.30
N VAL A 154 -32.06 24.40 -6.44
CA VAL A 154 -31.85 23.84 -7.78
C VAL A 154 -30.38 23.92 -8.20
N LEU A 155 -29.71 25.05 -7.97
CA LEU A 155 -28.28 25.18 -8.27
C LEU A 155 -27.46 24.23 -7.41
N VAL A 156 -27.73 24.21 -6.10
CA VAL A 156 -27.00 23.34 -5.18
C VAL A 156 -27.23 21.86 -5.53
N ARG A 157 -28.44 21.49 -5.96
CA ARG A 157 -28.73 20.14 -6.45
C ARG A 157 -27.97 19.82 -7.75
N ALA A 158 -27.95 20.72 -8.73
CA ALA A 158 -27.21 20.54 -9.97
C ALA A 158 -25.70 20.42 -9.74
N SER A 159 -25.15 21.24 -8.84
CA SER A 159 -23.75 21.18 -8.40
C SER A 159 -23.41 19.86 -7.70
N ARG A 160 -24.28 19.37 -6.80
CA ARG A 160 -24.10 18.06 -6.17
C ARG A 160 -24.15 16.91 -7.18
N GLN A 161 -25.10 16.97 -8.12
CA GLN A 161 -25.22 15.98 -9.19
C GLN A 161 -23.97 15.99 -10.08
N LEU A 162 -23.44 17.16 -10.42
CA LEU A 162 -22.21 17.28 -11.22
C LEU A 162 -21.02 16.64 -10.49
N LEU A 163 -20.85 16.94 -9.20
CA LEU A 163 -19.75 16.37 -8.43
C LEU A 163 -19.87 14.85 -8.30
N SER A 164 -21.08 14.33 -8.06
CA SER A 164 -21.34 12.89 -7.97
C SER A 164 -21.06 12.18 -9.30
N SER A 165 -21.56 12.70 -10.42
CA SER A 165 -21.37 12.12 -11.75
C SER A 165 -19.91 12.18 -12.23
N VAL A 166 -19.20 13.30 -12.03
CA VAL A 166 -17.77 13.41 -12.33
C VAL A 166 -16.95 12.43 -11.48
N THR A 167 -17.25 12.33 -10.18
CA THR A 167 -16.59 11.35 -9.30
C THR A 167 -16.84 9.92 -9.78
N ARG A 168 -18.07 9.60 -10.22
CA ARG A 168 -18.41 8.28 -10.77
C ARG A 168 -17.62 7.97 -12.05
N VAL A 169 -17.49 8.92 -12.97
CA VAL A 169 -16.64 8.75 -14.18
C VAL A 169 -15.18 8.47 -13.80
N LEU A 170 -14.62 9.23 -12.85
CA LEU A 170 -13.24 9.03 -12.39
C LEU A 170 -13.04 7.66 -11.72
N LEU A 171 -14.00 7.20 -10.91
CA LEU A 171 -13.94 5.88 -10.28
C LEU A 171 -14.08 4.73 -11.30
N LEU A 172 -14.87 4.91 -12.35
CA LEU A 172 -14.97 3.96 -13.45
C LEU A 172 -13.66 3.90 -14.26
N ALA A 173 -13.01 5.04 -14.48
CA ALA A 173 -11.68 5.08 -15.10
C ALA A 173 -10.61 4.41 -14.21
N ASP A 174 -10.69 4.59 -12.88
CA ASP A 174 -9.80 3.92 -11.93
C ASP A 174 -9.92 2.39 -11.98
N ARG A 175 -11.15 1.87 -12.16
CA ARG A 175 -11.38 0.43 -12.37
C ARG A 175 -10.62 -0.11 -13.58
N VAL A 176 -10.49 0.68 -14.65
CA VAL A 176 -9.71 0.29 -15.84
C VAL A 176 -8.22 0.23 -15.51
N LEU A 177 -7.69 1.23 -14.79
CA LEU A 177 -6.30 1.23 -14.32
C LEU A 177 -5.99 0.01 -13.44
N VAL A 178 -6.89 -0.32 -12.50
CA VAL A 178 -6.76 -1.52 -11.66
C VAL A 178 -6.72 -2.79 -12.52
N LYS A 179 -7.59 -2.91 -13.53
CA LYS A 179 -7.57 -4.05 -14.47
C LYS A 179 -6.27 -4.15 -15.26
N HIS A 180 -5.65 -3.02 -15.63
CA HIS A 180 -4.35 -3.05 -16.29
C HIS A 180 -3.24 -3.58 -15.38
N ILE A 181 -3.26 -3.26 -14.08
CA ILE A 181 -2.31 -3.81 -13.11
C ILE A 181 -2.53 -5.31 -12.93
N LEU A 182 -3.79 -5.73 -12.76
CA LEU A 182 -4.15 -7.15 -12.62
C LEU A 182 -3.76 -7.97 -13.87
N ARG A 183 -3.96 -7.43 -15.08
CA ARG A 183 -3.50 -8.09 -16.32
C ARG A 183 -1.98 -8.23 -16.40
N ALA A 184 -1.22 -7.28 -15.85
CA ALA A 184 0.24 -7.41 -15.79
C ALA A 184 0.65 -8.47 -14.76
N GLU A 185 -0.05 -8.54 -13.63
CA GLU A 185 0.12 -9.58 -12.61
C GLU A 185 -0.21 -10.97 -13.17
N ASP A 186 -1.33 -11.14 -13.89
CA ASP A 186 -1.73 -12.39 -14.54
C ASP A 186 -0.64 -12.92 -15.50
N LYS A 187 0.02 -12.02 -16.25
CA LYS A 187 1.13 -12.37 -17.14
C LYS A 187 2.32 -12.94 -16.37
N VAL A 188 2.73 -12.25 -15.30
CA VAL A 188 3.79 -12.74 -14.39
C VAL A 188 3.41 -14.10 -13.80
N ALA A 189 2.17 -14.28 -13.33
CA ALA A 189 1.70 -15.55 -12.79
C ALA A 189 1.71 -16.68 -13.85
N TYR A 190 1.39 -16.35 -15.09
CA TYR A 190 1.42 -17.29 -16.22
C TYR A 190 2.85 -17.74 -16.56
N SER A 191 3.80 -16.81 -16.72
CA SER A 191 5.20 -17.16 -16.99
C SER A 191 5.84 -17.89 -15.80
N LEU A 192 5.47 -17.53 -14.57
CA LEU A 192 5.86 -18.26 -13.36
C LEU A 192 5.39 -19.72 -13.38
N SER A 193 4.15 -19.98 -13.79
CA SER A 193 3.63 -21.35 -13.93
C SER A 193 4.38 -22.17 -14.98
N ARG A 194 4.84 -21.52 -16.06
CA ARG A 194 5.69 -22.16 -17.07
C ARG A 194 7.09 -22.47 -16.55
N LEU A 195 7.66 -21.60 -15.71
CA LEU A 195 8.97 -21.85 -15.07
C LEU A 195 8.94 -23.06 -14.14
N GLU A 196 7.84 -23.27 -13.41
CA GLU A 196 7.71 -24.35 -12.41
C GLU A 196 7.82 -25.76 -13.04
N VAL A 197 7.25 -25.93 -14.24
CA VAL A 197 7.26 -27.19 -14.99
C VAL A 197 8.44 -27.34 -15.93
N CYS A 198 9.25 -26.29 -16.12
CA CYS A 198 10.38 -26.29 -17.04
C CYS A 198 11.46 -27.29 -16.61
N ARG A 199 11.90 -28.14 -17.56
CA ARG A 199 12.92 -29.19 -17.35
C ARG A 199 14.18 -29.02 -18.21
N SER A 200 14.21 -28.01 -19.07
CA SER A 200 15.30 -27.78 -20.02
C SER A 200 15.96 -26.43 -19.77
N PHE A 201 17.29 -26.40 -19.71
CA PHE A 201 18.04 -25.16 -19.47
C PHE A 201 17.82 -24.12 -20.59
N THR A 202 17.82 -24.54 -21.85
CA THR A 202 17.59 -23.63 -22.99
C THR A 202 16.18 -23.03 -22.97
N GLU A 203 15.18 -23.81 -22.56
CA GLU A 203 13.81 -23.34 -22.40
C GLU A 203 13.69 -22.40 -21.20
N PHE A 204 14.31 -22.77 -20.07
CA PHE A 204 14.37 -21.96 -18.86
C PHE A 204 14.89 -20.56 -19.15
N VAL A 205 16.00 -20.41 -19.89
CA VAL A 205 16.56 -19.10 -20.24
C VAL A 205 15.55 -18.23 -21.01
N LYS A 206 14.78 -18.82 -21.93
CA LYS A 206 13.77 -18.10 -22.71
C LYS A 206 12.60 -17.66 -21.84
N ILE A 207 12.03 -18.58 -21.04
CA ILE A 207 10.89 -18.28 -20.18
C ILE A 207 11.29 -17.28 -19.09
N PHE A 208 12.49 -17.41 -18.52
CA PHE A 208 12.95 -16.51 -17.47
C PHE A 208 13.20 -15.07 -17.99
N ALA A 209 13.63 -14.91 -19.25
CA ALA A 209 13.72 -13.60 -19.89
C ALA A 209 12.35 -12.96 -20.10
N GLU A 210 11.34 -13.75 -20.50
CA GLU A 210 9.94 -13.30 -20.63
C GLU A 210 9.36 -12.89 -19.27
N PHE A 211 9.50 -13.75 -18.26
CA PHE A 211 9.13 -13.46 -16.87
C PHE A 211 9.78 -12.16 -16.36
N GLY A 212 11.07 -11.96 -16.63
CA GLY A 212 11.78 -10.73 -16.25
C GLY A 212 11.21 -9.47 -16.91
N GLY A 213 10.81 -9.55 -18.18
CA GLY A 213 10.15 -8.44 -18.88
C GLY A 213 8.78 -8.09 -18.30
N GLU A 214 7.98 -9.11 -17.99
CA GLU A 214 6.67 -8.95 -17.37
C GLU A 214 6.76 -8.39 -15.94
N MET A 215 7.76 -8.83 -15.18
CA MET A 215 8.06 -8.31 -13.84
C MET A 215 8.40 -6.82 -13.86
N VAL A 216 9.14 -6.35 -14.87
CA VAL A 216 9.44 -4.91 -15.03
C VAL A 216 8.17 -4.11 -15.35
N ASP A 217 7.29 -4.60 -16.24
CA ASP A 217 6.01 -3.93 -16.52
C ASP A 217 5.15 -3.83 -15.25
N LEU A 218 5.04 -4.94 -14.50
CA LEU A 218 4.33 -4.96 -13.22
C LEU A 218 4.96 -4.00 -12.20
N ALA A 219 6.29 -3.95 -12.10
CA ALA A 219 7.01 -3.11 -11.15
C ALA A 219 6.76 -1.61 -11.39
N HIS A 220 6.69 -1.17 -12.66
CA HIS A 220 6.33 0.20 -13.00
C HIS A 220 4.89 0.51 -12.61
N ARG A 221 3.92 -0.30 -13.10
CA ARG A 221 2.49 -0.08 -12.85
C ARG A 221 2.13 -0.10 -11.37
N SER A 222 2.64 -1.08 -10.64
CA SER A 222 2.42 -1.19 -9.18
C SER A 222 3.11 -0.05 -8.42
N GLY A 223 4.20 0.51 -8.96
CA GLY A 223 4.89 1.66 -8.37
C GLY A 223 4.13 2.96 -8.52
N ASP A 224 3.60 3.22 -9.71
CA ASP A 224 2.76 4.39 -9.95
C ASP A 224 1.51 4.32 -9.05
N ARG A 225 0.87 3.14 -9.00
CA ARG A 225 -0.26 2.91 -8.10
C ARG A 225 0.12 3.09 -6.63
N GLN A 226 1.26 2.59 -6.19
CA GLN A 226 1.74 2.78 -4.81
C GLN A 226 1.85 4.27 -4.45
N HIS A 227 2.38 5.10 -5.35
CA HIS A 227 2.53 6.52 -5.10
C HIS A 227 1.17 7.24 -5.03
N ASP A 228 0.22 6.79 -5.84
CA ASP A 228 -1.12 7.36 -5.99
C ASP A 228 -2.09 7.00 -4.85
N LEU A 229 -1.88 5.87 -4.17
CA LEU A 229 -2.72 5.46 -3.02
C LEU A 229 -2.70 6.49 -1.88
N LYS A 230 -3.89 6.75 -1.30
CA LYS A 230 -4.06 7.61 -0.10
C LYS A 230 -3.83 6.88 1.22
N SER A 231 -4.25 5.63 1.31
CA SER A 231 -4.09 4.82 2.53
C SER A 231 -2.61 4.46 2.73
N GLU A 232 -2.02 4.97 3.82
CA GLU A 232 -0.64 4.65 4.19
C GLU A 232 -0.45 3.14 4.45
N LYS A 233 -1.48 2.47 5.01
CA LYS A 233 -1.51 1.00 5.14
C LYS A 233 -1.37 0.33 3.77
N ARG A 234 -2.24 0.64 2.80
CA ARG A 234 -2.21 0.03 1.45
C ARG A 234 -0.91 0.34 0.71
N LYS A 235 -0.41 1.57 0.87
CA LYS A 235 0.88 2.00 0.30
C LYS A 235 2.06 1.22 0.86
N ALA A 236 2.07 0.96 2.17
CA ALA A 236 3.07 0.11 2.80
C ALA A 236 2.96 -1.33 2.29
N GLN A 237 1.75 -1.90 2.23
CA GLN A 237 1.50 -3.27 1.75
C GLN A 237 1.98 -3.47 0.31
N MET A 238 1.66 -2.52 -0.57
CA MET A 238 2.18 -2.51 -1.94
C MET A 238 3.71 -2.45 -1.97
N GLY A 239 4.32 -1.64 -1.09
CA GLY A 239 5.77 -1.53 -0.98
C GLY A 239 6.46 -2.84 -0.60
N VAL A 240 5.95 -3.55 0.41
CA VAL A 240 6.52 -4.85 0.80
C VAL A 240 6.28 -5.93 -0.23
N ALA A 241 5.13 -5.95 -0.91
CA ALA A 241 4.86 -6.86 -2.01
C ALA A 241 5.86 -6.67 -3.17
N ARG A 242 6.06 -5.42 -3.60
CA ARG A 242 7.02 -5.06 -4.67
C ARG A 242 8.46 -5.43 -4.28
N THR A 243 8.86 -5.11 -3.05
CA THR A 243 10.20 -5.45 -2.53
C THR A 243 10.41 -6.97 -2.48
N SER A 244 9.36 -7.72 -2.10
CA SER A 244 9.40 -9.19 -2.09
C SER A 244 9.62 -9.75 -3.49
N LEU A 245 8.87 -9.27 -4.48
CA LEU A 245 9.01 -9.66 -5.88
C LEU A 245 10.44 -9.42 -6.41
N GLU A 246 11.01 -8.25 -6.11
CA GLU A 246 12.38 -7.90 -6.51
C GLU A 246 13.40 -8.87 -5.92
N ARG A 247 13.36 -9.09 -4.60
CA ARG A 247 14.32 -9.96 -3.89
C ARG A 247 14.22 -11.42 -4.32
N HIS A 248 12.99 -11.93 -4.45
CA HIS A 248 12.76 -13.34 -4.78
C HIS A 248 13.05 -13.66 -6.25
N THR A 249 13.15 -12.67 -7.14
CA THR A 249 13.52 -12.89 -8.55
C THR A 249 14.90 -13.55 -8.68
N MET A 250 15.90 -13.08 -7.92
CA MET A 250 17.24 -13.69 -7.95
C MET A 250 17.26 -15.07 -7.30
N LEU A 251 16.54 -15.24 -6.19
CA LEU A 251 16.38 -16.55 -5.54
C LEU A 251 15.71 -17.57 -6.47
N LEU A 252 14.73 -17.14 -7.27
CA LEU A 252 14.05 -18.00 -8.24
C LEU A 252 15.02 -18.45 -9.33
N LEU A 253 15.86 -17.53 -9.82
CA LEU A 253 16.88 -17.82 -10.82
C LEU A 253 17.85 -18.89 -10.32
N THR A 254 18.48 -18.67 -9.16
CA THR A 254 19.52 -19.56 -8.63
C THR A 254 18.97 -20.90 -8.15
N SER A 255 17.81 -20.92 -7.50
CA SER A 255 17.17 -22.16 -7.06
C SER A 255 16.69 -23.01 -8.23
N SER A 256 16.12 -22.40 -9.28
CA SER A 256 15.70 -23.12 -10.50
C SER A 256 16.89 -23.66 -11.27
N LYS A 257 17.99 -22.88 -11.43
CA LYS A 257 19.25 -23.36 -12.01
C LYS A 257 19.81 -24.54 -11.21
N THR A 258 19.74 -24.48 -9.88
CA THR A 258 20.22 -25.54 -9.00
C THR A 258 19.44 -26.83 -9.20
N LEU A 259 18.10 -26.76 -9.25
CA LEU A 259 17.27 -27.94 -9.51
C LEU A 259 17.49 -28.52 -10.92
N LEU A 260 17.63 -27.67 -11.95
CA LEU A 260 17.94 -28.14 -13.30
C LEU A 260 19.30 -28.86 -13.37
N ARG A 261 20.27 -28.44 -12.54
CA ARG A 261 21.58 -29.09 -12.46
C ARG A 261 21.55 -30.40 -11.70
N HIS A 262 20.72 -30.48 -10.66
CA HIS A 262 20.60 -31.60 -9.71
C HIS A 262 19.13 -32.03 -9.54
N PRO A 263 18.53 -32.66 -10.57
CA PRO A 263 17.08 -32.94 -10.60
C PRO A 263 16.62 -33.93 -9.53
N ASP A 264 17.51 -34.78 -9.01
CA ASP A 264 17.19 -35.78 -7.98
C ASP A 264 17.30 -35.22 -6.55
N SER A 265 17.75 -33.97 -6.38
CA SER A 265 17.90 -33.35 -5.06
C SER A 265 16.55 -32.85 -4.54
N LYS A 266 15.99 -33.56 -3.55
CA LYS A 266 14.76 -33.15 -2.86
C LYS A 266 14.89 -31.77 -2.21
N SER A 267 16.05 -31.44 -1.64
CA SER A 267 16.27 -30.14 -1.01
C SER A 267 16.31 -29.01 -2.04
N ALA A 268 16.87 -29.24 -3.24
CA ALA A 268 16.83 -28.26 -4.33
C ALA A 268 15.38 -28.01 -4.80
N LEU A 269 14.58 -29.08 -4.92
CA LEU A 269 13.17 -28.98 -5.31
C LEU A 269 12.38 -28.16 -4.28
N GLN A 270 12.46 -28.52 -3.00
CA GLN A 270 11.76 -27.82 -1.92
C GLN A 270 12.20 -26.35 -1.80
N CYS A 271 13.50 -26.09 -1.98
CA CYS A 271 14.05 -24.73 -1.95
C CYS A 271 13.45 -23.86 -3.06
N ARG A 272 13.41 -24.38 -4.29
CA ARG A 272 12.79 -23.70 -5.45
C ARG A 272 11.29 -23.48 -5.25
N ASP A 273 10.56 -24.53 -4.85
CA ASP A 273 9.12 -24.48 -4.70
C ASP A 273 8.71 -23.48 -3.60
N GLY A 274 9.46 -23.40 -2.51
CA GLY A 274 9.24 -22.36 -1.50
C GLY A 274 9.41 -20.94 -2.03
N VAL A 275 10.35 -20.70 -2.96
CA VAL A 275 10.50 -19.38 -3.61
C VAL A 275 9.30 -19.07 -4.52
N PHE A 276 8.78 -20.07 -5.24
CA PHE A 276 7.54 -19.91 -6.02
C PHE A 276 6.36 -19.47 -5.13
N ASP A 277 6.21 -20.08 -3.96
CA ASP A 277 5.15 -19.73 -3.01
C ASP A 277 5.28 -18.29 -2.50
N GLN A 278 6.50 -17.82 -2.25
CA GLN A 278 6.74 -16.43 -1.84
C GLN A 278 6.37 -15.43 -2.95
N ILE A 279 6.76 -15.71 -4.20
CA ILE A 279 6.42 -14.85 -5.33
C ILE A 279 4.91 -14.79 -5.53
N ARG A 280 4.21 -15.94 -5.49
CA ARG A 280 2.75 -16.00 -5.58
C ARG A 280 2.07 -15.20 -4.48
N SER A 281 2.54 -15.33 -3.23
CA SER A 281 2.01 -14.56 -2.10
C SER A 281 2.19 -13.05 -2.28
N ALA A 282 3.31 -12.62 -2.88
CA ALA A 282 3.55 -11.21 -3.18
C ALA A 282 2.63 -10.69 -4.31
N LEU A 283 2.42 -11.47 -5.38
CA LEU A 283 1.46 -11.13 -6.45
C LEU A 283 0.03 -11.00 -5.91
N GLN A 284 -0.37 -11.94 -5.04
CA GLN A 284 -1.66 -11.89 -4.34
C GLN A 284 -1.83 -10.61 -3.51
N LEU A 285 -0.79 -10.20 -2.78
CA LEU A 285 -0.82 -8.98 -1.99
C LEU A 285 -0.95 -7.73 -2.89
N ILE A 286 -0.31 -7.69 -4.06
CA ILE A 286 -0.52 -6.62 -5.06
C ILE A 286 -1.98 -6.59 -5.50
N ALA A 287 -2.54 -7.74 -5.88
CA ALA A 287 -3.93 -7.85 -6.33
C ALA A 287 -4.93 -7.34 -5.26
N ILE A 288 -4.71 -7.69 -3.99
CA ILE A 288 -5.51 -7.19 -2.86
C ILE A 288 -5.37 -5.66 -2.72
N CYS A 289 -4.16 -5.12 -2.79
CA CYS A 289 -3.92 -3.69 -2.62
C CYS A 289 -4.56 -2.84 -3.70
N VAL A 290 -4.63 -3.32 -4.95
CA VAL A 290 -5.22 -2.57 -6.06
C VAL A 290 -6.74 -2.70 -6.13
N SER A 291 -7.30 -3.82 -5.66
CA SER A 291 -8.72 -4.14 -5.82
C SER A 291 -9.60 -3.65 -4.66
N ASP A 292 -8.99 -3.18 -3.57
CA ASP A 292 -9.66 -2.77 -2.34
C ASP A 292 -10.83 -1.78 -2.57
N GLY A 293 -12.07 -2.26 -2.47
CA GLY A 293 -13.28 -1.47 -2.69
C GLY A 293 -13.56 -1.10 -4.16
N VAL A 294 -12.81 -1.68 -5.11
CA VAL A 294 -12.89 -1.37 -6.55
C VAL A 294 -13.36 -2.57 -7.36
N VAL A 295 -12.83 -3.77 -7.09
CA VAL A 295 -13.16 -5.04 -7.74
C VAL A 295 -13.27 -6.14 -6.69
N PRO A 296 -14.28 -7.03 -6.73
CA PRO A 296 -14.31 -8.21 -5.88
C PRO A 296 -13.09 -9.09 -6.19
N VAL A 297 -12.19 -9.28 -5.22
CA VAL A 297 -11.11 -10.25 -5.35
C VAL A 297 -11.69 -11.62 -5.07
N GLU A 298 -11.74 -12.49 -6.06
CA GLU A 298 -12.05 -13.90 -5.85
C GLU A 298 -10.90 -14.52 -5.05
N THR A 299 -11.14 -14.82 -3.77
CA THR A 299 -10.17 -15.52 -2.90
C THR A 299 -9.69 -16.85 -3.50
N CYS A 300 -10.51 -17.47 -4.37
CA CYS A 300 -10.21 -18.73 -5.05
C CYS A 300 -9.27 -18.61 -6.27
N ARG A 301 -8.91 -17.41 -6.75
CA ARG A 301 -7.90 -17.25 -7.82
C ARG A 301 -6.50 -17.68 -7.41
N PHE A 302 -6.30 -17.79 -6.11
CA PHE A 302 -5.00 -17.87 -5.50
C PHE A 302 -4.91 -19.18 -4.75
N ILE A 303 -3.83 -19.93 -4.97
CA ILE A 303 -3.55 -21.17 -4.25
C ILE A 303 -3.62 -20.83 -2.76
N GLN A 304 -4.48 -21.54 -2.01
CA GLN A 304 -4.45 -21.52 -0.55
C GLN A 304 -3.04 -21.92 -0.14
N THR A 305 -2.25 -20.95 0.29
CA THR A 305 -1.04 -21.25 1.04
C THR A 305 -1.48 -22.07 2.25
N THR A 306 -0.75 -23.11 2.60
CA THR A 306 -1.07 -24.02 3.72
C THR A 306 -1.02 -23.34 5.10
N SER A 307 -0.93 -22.01 5.15
CA SER A 307 -0.84 -21.20 6.35
C SER A 307 -2.22 -20.65 6.70
N GLU A 308 -2.69 -20.91 7.92
CA GLU A 308 -3.92 -20.32 8.46
C GLU A 308 -3.79 -18.80 8.71
N GLU A 309 -2.61 -18.20 8.48
CA GLU A 309 -2.38 -16.78 8.72
C GLU A 309 -2.97 -15.90 7.60
N PRO A 310 -3.68 -14.80 7.94
CA PRO A 310 -4.22 -13.89 6.95
C PRO A 310 -3.09 -13.20 6.16
N LEU A 311 -3.27 -13.15 4.83
CA LEU A 311 -2.35 -12.48 3.90
C LEU A 311 -2.35 -10.95 4.10
N ASP A 312 -3.47 -10.35 4.50
CA ASP A 312 -3.56 -8.93 4.87
C ASP A 312 -3.03 -8.73 6.30
N ILE A 313 -1.72 -8.51 6.39
CA ILE A 313 -0.99 -8.28 7.64
C ILE A 313 -1.61 -7.17 8.48
N GLY A 314 -2.20 -6.14 7.87
CA GLY A 314 -2.72 -5.01 8.64
C GLY A 314 -4.09 -5.27 9.28
N ILE A 315 -4.60 -6.50 9.26
CA ILE A 315 -5.79 -6.91 10.02
C ILE A 315 -5.38 -7.58 11.35
N GLN A 316 -4.09 -7.91 11.51
CA GLN A 316 -3.58 -8.57 12.70
C GLN A 316 -3.72 -7.66 13.93
N LEU A 317 -4.31 -8.17 15.02
CA LEU A 317 -4.41 -7.42 16.27
C LEU A 317 -3.02 -7.35 16.91
N THR A 318 -2.69 -6.19 17.49
CA THR A 318 -1.43 -5.95 18.21
C THR A 318 -1.70 -5.38 19.58
N ALA A 319 -0.72 -5.45 20.48
CA ALA A 319 -0.85 -4.88 21.82
C ALA A 319 -1.09 -3.36 21.74
N ASN A 320 -0.37 -2.65 20.87
CA ASN A 320 -0.60 -1.22 20.65
C ASN A 320 -1.99 -0.92 20.05
N ALA A 321 -2.48 -1.73 19.11
CA ALA A 321 -3.83 -1.57 18.57
C ALA A 321 -4.90 -1.78 19.65
N ALA A 322 -4.74 -2.79 20.50
CA ALA A 322 -5.63 -3.05 21.63
C ALA A 322 -5.60 -1.91 22.66
N ILE A 323 -4.41 -1.38 23.00
CA ILE A 323 -4.26 -0.19 23.87
C ILE A 323 -5.00 1.01 23.28
N LYS A 324 -4.83 1.28 21.98
CA LYS A 324 -5.49 2.40 21.30
C LYS A 324 -7.01 2.24 21.30
N GLN A 325 -7.52 1.06 20.95
CA GLN A 325 -8.96 0.76 20.97
C GLN A 325 -9.54 0.95 22.37
N LEU A 326 -8.85 0.45 23.40
CA LEU A 326 -9.27 0.60 24.79
C LEU A 326 -9.29 2.08 25.21
N THR A 327 -8.26 2.84 24.84
CA THR A 327 -8.16 4.28 25.10
C THR A 327 -9.33 5.05 24.47
N GLU A 328 -9.68 4.75 23.22
CA GLU A 328 -10.82 5.36 22.51
C GLU A 328 -12.17 5.03 23.18
N MET A 329 -12.35 3.76 23.59
CA MET A 329 -13.57 3.36 24.32
C MET A 329 -13.69 4.07 25.67
N LEU A 330 -12.57 4.24 26.38
CA LEU A 330 -12.54 4.97 27.65
C LEU A 330 -12.85 6.46 27.48
N GLU A 331 -12.41 7.07 26.37
CA GLU A 331 -12.77 8.46 26.05
C GLU A 331 -14.28 8.59 25.77
N MET A 332 -14.88 7.61 25.09
CA MET A 332 -16.34 7.57 24.92
C MET A 332 -17.09 7.43 26.24
N VAL A 333 -16.56 6.61 27.17
CA VAL A 333 -17.11 6.49 28.54
C VAL A 333 -17.02 7.82 29.28
N ARG A 334 -15.88 8.50 29.20
CA ARG A 334 -15.66 9.82 29.78
C ARG A 334 -16.66 10.85 29.26
N MET A 335 -16.86 10.92 27.94
CA MET A 335 -17.79 11.86 27.30
C MET A 335 -19.26 11.61 27.62
N THR A 336 -19.63 10.35 27.84
CA THR A 336 -21.01 9.96 28.14
C THR A 336 -21.30 9.86 29.64
N SER A 337 -20.26 9.90 30.49
CA SER A 337 -20.28 9.70 31.93
C SER A 337 -21.09 8.45 32.37
N ARG A 338 -21.18 7.43 31.51
CA ARG A 338 -22.02 6.24 31.72
C ARG A 338 -21.37 4.99 31.13
N VAL A 339 -21.42 3.90 31.89
CA VAL A 339 -20.98 2.57 31.45
C VAL A 339 -22.19 1.67 31.32
N GLY A 340 -22.78 1.62 30.11
CA GLY A 340 -23.87 0.69 29.81
C GLY A 340 -23.40 -0.77 29.70
N VAL A 341 -24.32 -1.73 29.83
CA VAL A 341 -24.01 -3.19 29.80
C VAL A 341 -23.21 -3.59 28.54
N GLY A 342 -23.60 -3.13 27.36
CA GLY A 342 -22.87 -3.44 26.11
C GLY A 342 -21.53 -2.68 25.95
N VAL A 343 -21.29 -1.61 26.71
CA VAL A 343 -19.98 -0.94 26.76
C VAL A 343 -19.06 -1.70 27.70
N ARG A 344 -19.59 -2.12 28.86
CA ARG A 344 -18.92 -2.94 29.86
C ARG A 344 -18.34 -4.22 29.26
N GLU A 345 -19.14 -4.99 28.52
CA GLU A 345 -18.66 -6.23 27.87
C GLU A 345 -17.53 -5.98 26.87
N ARG A 346 -17.64 -4.90 26.07
CA ARG A 346 -16.59 -4.52 25.10
C ARG A 346 -15.29 -4.08 25.78
N LEU A 347 -15.37 -3.35 26.89
CA LEU A 347 -14.19 -2.96 27.67
C LEU A 347 -13.47 -4.17 28.25
N ILE A 348 -14.21 -5.14 28.80
CA ILE A 348 -13.66 -6.38 29.34
C ILE A 348 -12.98 -7.19 28.22
N GLY A 349 -13.69 -7.44 27.12
CA GLY A 349 -13.14 -8.20 26.00
C GLY A 349 -11.89 -7.55 25.38
N ALA A 350 -11.84 -6.22 25.32
CA ALA A 350 -10.65 -5.52 24.82
C ALA A 350 -9.47 -5.57 25.79
N LEU A 351 -9.70 -5.53 27.10
CA LEU A 351 -8.64 -5.71 28.09
C LEU A 351 -8.13 -7.15 28.10
N ASP A 352 -9.00 -8.15 27.94
CA ASP A 352 -8.60 -9.55 27.84
C ASP A 352 -7.79 -9.80 26.56
N ALA A 353 -8.20 -9.25 25.42
CA ALA A 353 -7.41 -9.29 24.19
C ALA A 353 -6.04 -8.62 24.37
N LEU A 354 -5.96 -7.48 25.07
CA LEU A 354 -4.67 -6.85 25.39
C LEU A 354 -3.78 -7.78 26.23
N CYS A 355 -4.35 -8.46 27.23
CA CYS A 355 -3.60 -9.43 28.04
C CYS A 355 -3.12 -10.65 27.23
N GLU A 356 -3.90 -11.12 26.27
CA GLU A 356 -3.45 -12.18 25.35
C GLU A 356 -2.28 -11.69 24.49
N MET A 357 -2.38 -10.49 23.90
CA MET A 357 -1.31 -9.94 23.05
C MET A 357 -0.02 -9.63 23.81
N THR A 358 -0.05 -9.44 25.13
CA THR A 358 1.16 -9.25 25.94
C THR A 358 1.83 -10.57 26.33
N GLN A 359 1.21 -11.72 26.09
CA GLN A 359 1.81 -13.03 26.35
C GLN A 359 3.06 -13.28 25.51
N ASP A 360 3.11 -12.75 24.28
CA ASP A 360 4.32 -12.79 23.46
C ASP A 360 5.55 -12.20 24.17
N PHE A 361 5.35 -11.23 25.07
CA PHE A 361 6.41 -10.65 25.90
C PHE A 361 6.64 -11.46 27.17
N THR A 362 5.59 -11.91 27.86
CA THR A 362 5.75 -12.56 29.17
C THR A 362 6.20 -14.00 29.06
N ASP A 363 5.83 -14.71 28.00
CA ASP A 363 6.12 -16.14 27.83
C ASP A 363 7.45 -16.37 27.11
N SER A 364 8.04 -15.30 26.55
CA SER A 364 9.39 -15.30 26.01
C SER A 364 10.41 -15.81 27.01
N ALA A 365 11.23 -16.78 26.59
CA ALA A 365 12.39 -17.24 27.35
C ALA A 365 13.50 -16.17 27.44
N TYR A 366 13.48 -15.19 26.55
CA TYR A 366 14.48 -14.13 26.43
C TYR A 366 14.13 -12.90 27.26
N THR A 367 12.86 -12.74 27.66
CA THR A 367 12.44 -11.61 28.51
C THR A 367 12.90 -11.78 29.97
N PRO A 368 13.73 -10.85 30.50
CA PRO A 368 14.20 -10.89 31.87
C PRO A 368 13.06 -10.86 32.90
N HIS A 369 13.29 -11.47 34.07
CA HIS A 369 12.26 -11.62 35.11
C HIS A 369 11.66 -10.27 35.56
N HIS A 370 12.49 -9.26 35.78
CA HIS A 370 12.03 -7.93 36.21
C HIS A 370 11.15 -7.23 35.16
N HIS A 371 11.41 -7.42 33.87
CA HIS A 371 10.57 -6.87 32.81
C HIS A 371 9.21 -7.57 32.75
N ARG A 372 9.21 -8.90 32.89
CA ARG A 372 7.99 -9.72 32.96
C ARG A 372 7.11 -9.32 34.15
N GLU A 373 7.71 -9.18 35.33
CA GLU A 373 7.01 -8.74 36.55
C GLU A 373 6.37 -7.36 36.35
N GLN A 374 7.13 -6.38 35.83
CA GLN A 374 6.60 -5.04 35.57
C GLN A 374 5.43 -5.02 34.56
N ILE A 375 5.48 -5.84 33.51
CA ILE A 375 4.36 -5.96 32.55
C ILE A 375 3.12 -6.51 33.26
N LEU A 376 3.28 -7.57 34.06
CA LEU A 376 2.18 -8.20 34.79
C LEU A 376 1.58 -7.24 35.84
N ASP A 377 2.41 -6.50 36.57
CA ASP A 377 1.96 -5.49 37.53
C ASP A 377 1.09 -4.42 36.85
N PHE A 378 1.53 -3.88 35.70
CA PHE A 378 0.72 -2.90 34.96
C PHE A 378 -0.61 -3.48 34.46
N LEU A 379 -0.63 -4.75 34.03
CA LEU A 379 -1.87 -5.42 33.62
C LEU A 379 -2.81 -5.63 34.80
N GLU A 380 -2.29 -6.01 35.97
CA GLU A 380 -3.08 -6.14 37.20
C GLU A 380 -3.66 -4.79 37.64
N GLU A 381 -2.86 -3.72 37.60
CA GLU A 381 -3.32 -2.35 37.87
C GLU A 381 -4.41 -1.91 36.87
N CYS A 382 -4.27 -2.25 35.57
CA CYS A 382 -5.31 -1.98 34.57
C CYS A 382 -6.61 -2.75 34.89
N ARG A 383 -6.52 -4.04 35.28
CA ARG A 383 -7.68 -4.85 35.67
C ARG A 383 -8.36 -4.29 36.93
N PHE A 384 -7.58 -3.84 37.90
CA PHE A 384 -8.09 -3.22 39.11
C PHE A 384 -8.88 -1.94 38.81
N GLU A 385 -8.30 -1.00 38.05
CA GLU A 385 -9.00 0.24 37.70
C GLU A 385 -10.19 0.00 36.77
N MET A 386 -10.10 -0.98 35.86
CA MET A 386 -11.24 -1.40 35.04
C MET A 386 -12.38 -1.95 35.90
N THR A 387 -12.08 -2.70 36.95
CA THR A 387 -13.08 -3.20 37.90
C THR A 387 -13.77 -2.03 38.60
N ASN A 388 -13.01 -1.04 39.08
CA ASN A 388 -13.54 0.19 39.69
C ASN A 388 -14.45 0.97 38.76
N LEU A 389 -14.12 1.04 37.46
CA LEU A 389 -14.93 1.71 36.45
C LEU A 389 -16.26 1.02 36.18
N ILE A 390 -16.28 -0.32 36.31
CA ILE A 390 -17.38 -1.19 35.90
C ILE A 390 -18.31 -1.58 37.07
N LEU A 391 -17.92 -1.25 38.31
CA LEU A 391 -18.70 -1.56 39.53
C LEU A 391 -20.14 -1.03 39.43
N PRO A 392 -21.15 -1.77 39.92
CA PRO A 392 -22.56 -1.36 39.85
C PRO A 392 -22.81 -0.02 40.54
N GLU A 393 -23.75 0.75 40.00
CA GLU A 393 -24.08 2.09 40.48
C GLU A 393 -24.51 2.11 41.96
N ASP A 394 -23.95 3.03 42.74
CA ASP A 394 -24.47 3.40 44.06
C ASP A 394 -25.20 4.76 43.94
N ASP A 395 -26.21 5.01 44.79
CA ASP A 395 -27.23 6.07 44.69
C ASP A 395 -26.68 7.50 44.99
N SER A 396 -25.57 7.83 44.33
CA SER A 396 -24.74 9.03 44.49
C SER A 396 -25.13 10.12 43.49
N SER A 397 -24.86 11.39 43.82
CA SER A 397 -25.24 12.51 42.96
C SER A 397 -24.53 12.45 41.60
N ASP A 398 -25.26 12.76 40.51
CA ASP A 398 -24.78 12.67 39.13
C ASP A 398 -23.44 13.40 38.88
N GLN A 399 -23.19 14.51 39.59
CA GLN A 399 -21.95 15.28 39.47
C GLN A 399 -20.74 14.56 40.08
N LEU A 400 -20.89 14.01 41.30
CA LEU A 400 -19.81 13.25 41.96
C LEU A 400 -19.49 11.95 41.22
N ARG A 401 -20.49 11.38 40.55
CA ARG A 401 -20.34 10.20 39.68
C ARG A 401 -19.50 10.52 38.45
N SER A 402 -19.79 11.62 37.76
CA SER A 402 -19.02 12.05 36.59
C SER A 402 -17.55 12.30 36.96
N ASP A 403 -17.30 13.00 38.06
CA ASP A 403 -15.93 13.30 38.52
C ASP A 403 -15.17 12.02 38.91
N SER A 404 -15.86 11.03 39.49
CA SER A 404 -15.26 9.74 39.83
C SER A 404 -14.91 8.91 38.59
N ILE A 405 -15.77 8.89 37.57
CA ILE A 405 -15.51 8.18 36.30
C ILE A 405 -14.31 8.82 35.60
N ASP A 406 -14.27 10.15 35.52
CA ASP A 406 -13.16 10.89 34.91
C ASP A 406 -11.82 10.55 35.56
N VAL A 407 -11.78 10.49 36.90
CA VAL A 407 -10.56 10.13 37.65
C VAL A 407 -10.14 8.69 37.34
N THR A 408 -11.06 7.72 37.33
CA THR A 408 -10.74 6.31 37.05
C THR A 408 -10.28 6.13 35.60
N VAL A 409 -10.93 6.78 34.63
CA VAL A 409 -10.52 6.78 33.22
C VAL A 409 -9.11 7.35 33.06
N GLU A 410 -8.80 8.48 33.69
CA GLU A 410 -7.47 9.11 33.63
C GLU A 410 -6.38 8.21 34.26
N ARG A 411 -6.69 7.52 35.36
CA ARG A 411 -5.77 6.53 35.96
C ARG A 411 -5.53 5.37 35.02
N LEU A 412 -6.58 4.80 34.45
CA LEU A 412 -6.49 3.68 33.52
C LEU A 412 -5.72 4.06 32.24
N HIS A 413 -5.97 5.24 31.66
CA HIS A 413 -5.17 5.79 30.55
C HIS A 413 -3.68 5.88 30.90
N ARG A 414 -3.36 6.34 32.11
CA ARG A 414 -1.96 6.42 32.57
C ARG A 414 -1.32 5.04 32.66
N ARG A 415 -2.02 4.05 33.23
CA ARG A 415 -1.54 2.66 33.32
C ARG A 415 -1.33 2.03 31.94
N LEU A 416 -2.27 2.22 31.01
CA LEU A 416 -2.14 1.76 29.62
C LEU A 416 -0.94 2.39 28.91
N LYS A 417 -0.68 3.68 29.14
CA LYS A 417 0.50 4.36 28.61
C LYS A 417 1.80 3.84 29.19
N ASP A 418 1.83 3.57 30.50
CA ASP A 418 3.01 3.03 31.18
C ASP A 418 3.29 1.58 30.72
N LEU A 419 2.25 0.76 30.57
CA LEU A 419 2.34 -0.56 29.93
C LEU A 419 2.91 -0.46 28.52
N GLY A 420 2.36 0.42 27.67
CA GLY A 420 2.84 0.60 26.29
C GLY A 420 4.33 0.96 26.21
N LYS A 421 4.82 1.83 27.12
CA LYS A 421 6.26 2.14 27.23
C LYS A 421 7.07 0.93 27.67
N GLN A 422 6.57 0.15 28.62
CA GLN A 422 7.28 -1.03 29.09
C GLN A 422 7.44 -2.08 27.99
N LEU A 423 6.37 -2.34 27.22
CA LEU A 423 6.43 -3.21 26.05
C LEU A 423 7.46 -2.71 25.03
N GLN A 424 7.53 -1.39 24.83
CA GLN A 424 8.54 -0.79 23.95
C GLN A 424 9.97 -1.02 24.47
N ILE A 425 10.23 -0.82 25.76
CA ILE A 425 11.56 -1.06 26.36
C ILE A 425 11.97 -2.51 26.11
N VAL A 426 11.11 -3.46 26.43
CA VAL A 426 11.39 -4.90 26.27
C VAL A 426 11.68 -5.26 24.81
N ALA A 427 10.84 -4.81 23.86
CA ALA A 427 11.06 -5.08 22.44
C ALA A 427 12.39 -4.51 21.94
N MET A 428 12.73 -3.28 22.34
CA MET A 428 13.96 -2.61 21.90
C MET A 428 15.22 -3.25 22.53
N ASP A 429 15.13 -3.70 23.78
CA ASP A 429 16.22 -4.43 24.44
C ASP A 429 16.48 -5.78 23.74
N HIS A 430 15.42 -6.51 23.38
CA HIS A 430 15.52 -7.75 22.60
C HIS A 430 16.19 -7.53 21.23
N VAL A 431 15.81 -6.47 20.51
CA VAL A 431 16.46 -6.10 19.25
C VAL A 431 17.94 -5.80 19.46
N SER A 432 18.27 -4.98 20.48
CA SER A 432 19.64 -4.54 20.78
C SER A 432 20.55 -5.72 21.10
N GLU A 433 20.08 -6.68 21.91
CA GLU A 433 20.84 -7.86 22.30
C GLU A 433 21.07 -8.79 21.10
N THR A 434 19.99 -9.11 20.35
CA THR A 434 20.04 -10.01 19.20
C THR A 434 20.97 -9.49 18.09
N LEU A 435 20.85 -8.20 17.74
CA LEU A 435 21.69 -7.59 16.70
C LEU A 435 23.14 -7.39 17.14
N ARG A 436 23.41 -7.25 18.45
CA ARG A 436 24.79 -7.12 18.95
C ARG A 436 25.54 -8.44 18.89
N ALA A 437 24.84 -9.55 19.15
CA ALA A 437 25.44 -10.87 19.18
C ALA A 437 25.99 -11.31 17.81
N ASN A 438 25.41 -10.84 16.69
CA ASN A 438 25.81 -11.19 15.32
C ASN A 438 25.99 -12.70 15.10
N GLU A 439 25.17 -13.51 15.79
CA GLU A 439 25.27 -14.97 15.75
C GLU A 439 24.93 -15.52 14.36
N ASP A 440 23.99 -14.90 13.65
CA ASP A 440 23.59 -15.26 12.28
C ASP A 440 24.79 -15.32 11.33
N GLN A 441 25.68 -14.32 11.37
CA GLN A 441 26.85 -14.28 10.50
C GLN A 441 27.81 -15.44 10.78
N VAL A 442 28.03 -15.77 12.05
CA VAL A 442 28.89 -16.88 12.47
C VAL A 442 28.28 -18.21 12.06
N LEU A 443 26.99 -18.38 12.28
CA LEU A 443 26.25 -19.60 11.94
C LEU A 443 26.23 -19.83 10.43
N LEU A 444 25.89 -18.81 9.63
CA LEU A 444 25.88 -18.90 8.17
C LEU A 444 27.28 -19.18 7.60
N SER A 445 28.32 -18.53 8.13
CA SER A 445 29.71 -18.80 7.71
C SER A 445 30.12 -20.24 8.02
N SER A 446 29.69 -20.77 9.17
CA SER A 446 29.97 -22.16 9.55
C SER A 446 29.23 -23.16 8.66
N ILE A 447 27.95 -22.91 8.36
CA ILE A 447 27.16 -23.71 7.41
C ILE A 447 27.82 -23.71 6.03
N LYS A 448 28.23 -22.54 5.52
CA LYS A 448 28.94 -22.43 4.22
C LYS A 448 30.22 -23.26 4.23
N ALA A 449 31.04 -23.18 5.28
CA ALA A 449 32.29 -23.92 5.39
C ALA A 449 32.07 -25.45 5.38
N CYS A 450 31.16 -25.96 6.22
CA CYS A 450 30.83 -27.38 6.28
C CYS A 450 30.19 -27.87 4.97
N ALA A 451 29.35 -27.06 4.33
CA ALA A 451 28.71 -27.42 3.07
C ALA A 451 29.73 -27.55 1.93
N VAL A 452 30.73 -26.66 1.86
CA VAL A 452 31.81 -26.74 0.87
C VAL A 452 32.70 -27.96 1.09
N SER A 453 32.92 -28.38 2.34
CA SER A 453 33.70 -29.59 2.65
C SER A 453 32.90 -30.90 2.50
N GLY A 454 31.59 -30.83 2.26
CA GLY A 454 30.71 -32.00 2.26
C GLY A 454 30.56 -32.65 3.64
N ASP A 455 30.75 -31.87 4.71
CA ASP A 455 30.61 -32.31 6.10
C ASP A 455 29.13 -32.28 6.51
N ILE A 456 28.44 -33.40 6.29
CA ILE A 456 27.00 -33.52 6.54
C ILE A 456 26.67 -33.32 8.03
N ASP A 457 27.43 -33.97 8.91
CA ASP A 457 27.20 -33.89 10.37
C ASP A 457 27.44 -32.48 10.90
N GLY A 458 28.47 -31.80 10.37
CA GLY A 458 28.74 -30.39 10.68
C GLY A 458 27.62 -29.47 10.20
N VAL A 459 27.17 -29.63 8.94
CA VAL A 459 26.05 -28.84 8.39
C VAL A 459 24.81 -29.00 9.26
N GLU A 460 24.33 -30.22 9.52
CA GLU A 460 23.11 -30.44 10.30
C GLU A 460 23.20 -29.83 11.71
N ARG A 461 24.35 -29.95 12.39
CA ARG A 461 24.56 -29.32 13.70
C ARG A 461 24.42 -27.81 13.67
N TYR A 462 25.00 -27.13 12.68
CA TYR A 462 24.90 -25.67 12.58
C TYR A 462 23.53 -25.22 12.05
N MET A 463 22.85 -26.05 11.27
CA MET A 463 21.48 -25.79 10.82
C MET A 463 20.48 -25.77 11.97
N ASP A 464 20.61 -26.68 12.94
CA ASP A 464 19.73 -26.67 14.12
C ASP A 464 19.95 -25.42 14.98
N LYS A 465 21.21 -25.02 15.19
CA LYS A 465 21.53 -23.74 15.88
C LYS A 465 21.01 -22.52 15.13
N PHE A 466 21.11 -22.52 13.80
CA PHE A 466 20.55 -21.45 12.98
C PHE A 466 19.02 -21.41 13.05
N ARG A 467 18.35 -22.57 13.14
CA ARG A 467 16.90 -22.63 13.33
C ARG A 467 16.49 -21.97 14.64
N GLU A 468 17.13 -22.33 15.76
CA GLU A 468 16.88 -21.72 17.07
C GLU A 468 17.13 -20.20 17.04
N HIS A 469 18.24 -19.76 16.43
CA HIS A 469 18.54 -18.34 16.27
C HIS A 469 17.48 -17.62 15.40
N ALA A 470 17.08 -18.22 14.29
CA ALA A 470 16.05 -17.68 13.40
C ALA A 470 14.67 -17.61 14.07
N GLU A 471 14.33 -18.56 14.94
CA GLU A 471 13.10 -18.53 15.75
C GLU A 471 13.14 -17.37 16.74
N HIS A 472 14.28 -17.14 17.42
CA HIS A 472 14.46 -15.98 18.28
C HIS A 472 14.35 -14.66 17.49
N MET A 473 14.96 -14.55 16.30
CA MET A 473 14.81 -13.36 15.45
C MET A 473 13.35 -13.11 15.01
N GLN A 474 12.59 -14.17 14.73
CA GLN A 474 11.16 -14.06 14.43
C GLN A 474 10.37 -13.54 15.63
N GLU A 475 10.68 -14.01 16.85
CA GLU A 475 10.08 -13.50 18.08
C GLU A 475 10.37 -12.01 18.27
N VAL A 476 11.62 -11.58 18.07
CA VAL A 476 12.02 -10.17 18.12
C VAL A 476 11.21 -9.33 17.12
N CYS A 477 11.00 -9.82 15.89
CA CYS A 477 10.16 -9.16 14.89
C CYS A 477 8.70 -9.06 15.35
N ARG A 478 8.17 -10.11 16.00
CA ARG A 478 6.81 -10.11 16.56
C ARG A 478 6.66 -9.08 17.67
N LEU A 479 7.60 -9.01 18.61
CA LEU A 479 7.57 -7.98 19.67
C LEU A 479 7.59 -6.56 19.07
N LEU A 480 8.42 -6.34 18.05
CA LEU A 480 8.48 -5.07 17.32
C LEU A 480 7.14 -4.77 16.59
N HIS A 481 6.45 -5.81 16.12
CA HIS A 481 5.12 -5.69 15.54
C HIS A 481 4.07 -5.25 16.57
N HIS A 482 4.07 -5.83 17.79
CA HIS A 482 3.14 -5.44 18.85
C HIS A 482 3.22 -3.96 19.24
N ILE A 483 4.40 -3.34 19.13
CA ILE A 483 4.64 -1.93 19.49
C ILE A 483 4.54 -0.96 18.30
N SER A 484 4.09 -1.42 17.14
CA SER A 484 4.02 -0.59 15.93
C SER A 484 3.02 0.56 16.07
N LEU A 485 3.52 1.80 16.07
CA LEU A 485 2.73 3.03 16.31
C LEU A 485 2.07 3.63 15.07
N THR A 486 2.45 3.18 13.88
CA THR A 486 1.90 3.66 12.60
C THR A 486 1.50 2.49 11.72
N ASP A 487 0.54 2.70 10.82
CA ASP A 487 0.10 1.68 9.87
C ASP A 487 1.24 1.16 9.00
N ALA A 488 2.16 2.05 8.60
CA ALA A 488 3.35 1.67 7.84
C ALA A 488 4.27 0.76 8.65
N LEU A 489 4.56 1.11 9.91
CA LEU A 489 5.36 0.25 10.78
C LEU A 489 4.68 -1.10 11.00
N HIS A 490 3.37 -1.10 11.28
CA HIS A 490 2.59 -2.31 11.49
C HIS A 490 2.74 -3.28 10.31
N VAL A 491 2.56 -2.80 9.09
CA VAL A 491 2.70 -3.62 7.88
C VAL A 491 4.14 -4.12 7.71
N ASN A 492 5.13 -3.24 7.85
CA ASN A 492 6.53 -3.61 7.58
C ASN A 492 7.09 -4.58 8.64
N THR A 493 6.77 -4.39 9.93
CA THR A 493 7.24 -5.28 11.01
C THR A 493 6.61 -6.66 10.91
N GLY A 494 5.30 -6.73 10.65
CA GLY A 494 4.61 -8.00 10.47
C GLY A 494 5.03 -8.73 9.19
N HIS A 495 5.43 -8.01 8.14
CA HIS A 495 6.04 -8.60 6.96
C HIS A 495 7.46 -9.11 7.23
N CYS A 496 8.27 -8.35 7.97
CA CYS A 496 9.63 -8.75 8.33
C CYS A 496 9.64 -10.10 9.06
N GLU A 497 8.73 -10.29 10.01
CA GLU A 497 8.53 -11.58 10.71
C GLU A 497 8.19 -12.71 9.73
N ARG A 498 7.15 -12.54 8.90
CA ARG A 498 6.72 -13.56 7.94
C ARG A 498 7.82 -13.91 6.93
N ASN A 499 8.55 -12.91 6.45
CA ASN A 499 9.66 -13.09 5.51
C ASN A 499 10.83 -13.86 6.15
N MET A 500 11.19 -13.56 7.41
CA MET A 500 12.21 -14.34 8.12
C MET A 500 11.77 -15.80 8.32
N ARG A 501 10.50 -16.02 8.70
CA ARG A 501 9.92 -17.35 8.87
C ARG A 501 9.97 -18.18 7.58
N SER A 502 9.63 -17.57 6.44
CA SER A 502 9.65 -18.28 5.16
C SER A 502 11.07 -18.48 4.62
N LEU A 503 11.98 -17.51 4.81
CA LEU A 503 13.34 -17.56 4.28
C LEU A 503 14.25 -18.53 5.03
N ALA A 504 14.13 -18.62 6.37
CA ALA A 504 14.97 -19.48 7.20
C ALA A 504 15.06 -20.95 6.69
N PRO A 505 13.94 -21.68 6.47
CA PRO A 505 14.01 -23.05 5.98
C PRO A 505 14.60 -23.16 4.57
N LEU A 506 14.42 -22.16 3.71
CA LEU A 506 14.97 -22.17 2.35
C LEU A 506 16.50 -21.99 2.35
N THR A 507 17.01 -21.10 3.20
CA THR A 507 18.45 -20.94 3.44
C THR A 507 19.07 -22.26 3.93
N LEU A 508 18.41 -22.92 4.87
CA LEU A 508 18.79 -24.24 5.38
C LEU A 508 18.83 -25.31 4.27
N LEU A 509 17.80 -25.38 3.41
CA LEU A 509 17.74 -26.33 2.28
C LEU A 509 18.81 -26.05 1.23
N SER A 510 19.14 -24.78 0.97
CA SER A 510 20.22 -24.41 0.05
C SER A 510 21.59 -24.91 0.56
N GLY A 511 21.83 -24.83 1.87
CA GLY A 511 23.03 -25.37 2.52
C GLY A 511 23.15 -26.88 2.40
N ARG A 512 22.05 -27.62 2.66
CA ARG A 512 21.99 -29.08 2.45
C ARG A 512 22.29 -29.47 1.02
N THR A 513 21.72 -28.74 0.06
CA THR A 513 21.93 -29.01 -1.37
C THR A 513 23.40 -28.87 -1.76
N LEU A 514 24.08 -27.82 -1.28
CA LEU A 514 25.52 -27.66 -1.50
C LEU A 514 26.32 -28.77 -0.80
N CYS A 515 25.97 -29.15 0.42
CA CYS A 515 26.65 -30.22 1.15
C CYS A 515 26.58 -31.58 0.42
N GLN A 516 25.43 -31.89 -0.21
CA GLN A 516 25.25 -33.06 -1.06
C GLN A 516 26.05 -32.99 -2.37
N HIS A 517 26.34 -31.78 -2.85
CA HIS A 517 27.01 -31.51 -4.12
C HIS A 517 28.15 -30.48 -3.97
N PRO A 518 29.20 -30.75 -3.17
CA PRO A 518 30.17 -29.74 -2.71
C PRO A 518 31.01 -29.12 -3.84
N SER A 519 31.16 -29.82 -4.96
CA SER A 519 31.85 -29.33 -6.16
C SER A 519 30.99 -28.45 -7.07
N SER A 520 29.68 -28.35 -6.81
CA SER A 520 28.76 -27.60 -7.66
C SER A 520 28.87 -26.10 -7.42
N ARG A 521 29.37 -25.36 -8.43
CA ARG A 521 29.40 -23.89 -8.40
C ARG A 521 27.99 -23.28 -8.34
N ILE A 522 27.03 -23.89 -9.04
CA ILE A 522 25.63 -23.42 -9.07
C ILE A 522 24.98 -23.56 -7.68
N ALA A 523 25.17 -24.69 -7.00
CA ALA A 523 24.64 -24.86 -5.64
C ALA A 523 25.30 -23.89 -4.64
N ARG A 524 26.57 -23.53 -4.87
CA ARG A 524 27.30 -22.55 -4.05
C ARG A 524 26.76 -21.14 -4.23
N GLU A 525 26.58 -20.72 -5.48
CA GLU A 525 25.95 -19.44 -5.83
C GLU A 525 24.54 -19.36 -5.22
N ASN A 526 23.76 -20.45 -5.29
CA ASN A 526 22.44 -20.50 -4.68
C ASN A 526 22.48 -20.23 -3.17
N LEU A 527 23.32 -20.95 -2.41
CA LEU A 527 23.48 -20.71 -0.97
C LEU A 527 23.93 -19.27 -0.67
N GLU A 528 24.82 -18.71 -1.49
CA GLU A 528 25.30 -17.34 -1.32
C GLU A 528 24.15 -16.32 -1.42
N VAL A 529 23.32 -16.41 -2.47
CA VAL A 529 22.16 -15.51 -2.63
C VAL A 529 21.16 -15.66 -1.48
N PHE A 530 20.91 -16.87 -0.97
CA PHE A 530 20.06 -17.07 0.20
C PHE A 530 20.64 -16.42 1.47
N CYS A 531 21.94 -16.58 1.72
CA CYS A 531 22.60 -15.94 2.85
C CYS A 531 22.58 -14.41 2.74
N ASP A 532 22.81 -13.86 1.54
CA ASP A 532 22.78 -12.41 1.32
C ASP A 532 21.37 -11.85 1.53
N THR A 533 20.35 -12.58 1.08
CA THR A 533 18.94 -12.21 1.31
C THR A 533 18.56 -12.29 2.79
N TRP A 534 19.12 -13.26 3.53
CA TRP A 534 18.97 -13.32 4.98
C TRP A 534 19.59 -12.09 5.65
N SER A 535 20.83 -11.74 5.30
CA SER A 535 21.49 -10.53 5.82
C SER A 535 20.72 -9.25 5.49
N GLN A 536 20.09 -9.15 4.32
CA GLN A 536 19.18 -8.04 4.00
C GLN A 536 17.96 -8.00 4.92
N SER A 537 17.40 -9.15 5.29
CA SER A 537 16.28 -9.24 6.23
C SER A 537 16.68 -8.80 7.65
N VAL A 538 17.89 -9.14 8.10
CA VAL A 538 18.46 -8.63 9.36
C VAL A 538 18.63 -7.11 9.32
N ASN A 539 19.10 -6.57 8.19
CA ASN A 539 19.21 -5.12 8.00
C ASN A 539 17.84 -4.42 8.00
N ASP A 540 16.81 -5.05 7.44
CA ASP A 540 15.43 -4.54 7.51
C ASP A 540 14.95 -4.47 8.97
N LEU A 541 15.17 -5.51 9.78
CA LEU A 541 14.86 -5.49 11.22
C LEU A 541 15.57 -4.32 11.92
N SER A 542 16.87 -4.12 11.67
CA SER A 542 17.62 -3.00 12.22
C SER A 542 17.05 -1.64 11.82
N ARG A 543 16.65 -1.48 10.55
CA ARG A 543 15.99 -0.26 10.06
C ARG A 543 14.66 -0.04 10.76
N LEU A 544 13.81 -1.06 10.83
CA LEU A 544 12.49 -0.99 11.46
C LEU A 544 12.57 -0.66 12.94
N ALA A 545 13.55 -1.19 13.66
CA ALA A 545 13.77 -0.84 15.06
C ALA A 545 14.08 0.66 15.24
N LYS A 546 14.92 1.25 14.37
CA LYS A 546 15.23 2.69 14.38
C LYS A 546 14.01 3.55 14.05
N GLU A 547 13.19 3.11 13.09
CA GLU A 547 11.95 3.80 12.72
C GLU A 547 10.92 3.73 13.87
N SER A 548 10.77 2.57 14.53
CA SER A 548 9.91 2.40 15.71
C SER A 548 10.35 3.27 16.88
N ASP A 549 11.65 3.32 17.20
CA ASP A 549 12.18 4.22 18.23
C ASP A 549 11.94 5.70 17.90
N SER A 550 12.14 6.08 16.63
CA SER A 550 11.92 7.44 16.16
C SER A 550 10.45 7.85 16.26
N ALA A 551 9.53 6.94 15.93
CA ALA A 551 8.09 7.15 16.06
C ALA A 551 7.68 7.34 17.52
N ALA A 552 8.23 6.54 18.43
CA ALA A 552 7.92 6.60 19.85
C ALA A 552 8.49 7.86 20.54
N CYS A 553 9.65 8.34 20.12
CA CYS A 553 10.23 9.59 20.61
C CYS A 553 9.50 10.86 20.11
N GLY A 554 8.49 10.73 19.24
CA GLY A 554 7.77 11.86 18.64
C GLY A 554 8.57 12.62 17.57
N ARG A 555 9.77 12.14 17.20
CA ARG A 555 10.64 12.77 16.19
C ARG A 555 9.97 12.83 14.82
N VAL A 556 9.22 11.79 14.46
CA VAL A 556 8.46 11.70 13.20
C VAL A 556 7.33 12.75 13.13
N ALA A 557 6.67 13.02 14.25
CA ALA A 557 5.63 14.06 14.33
C ALA A 557 6.24 15.47 14.25
N ALA A 558 7.39 15.68 14.90
CA ALA A 558 8.13 16.93 14.86
C ALA A 558 8.67 17.25 13.44
N GLU A 559 9.15 16.25 12.70
CA GLU A 559 9.61 16.42 11.31
C GLU A 559 8.47 16.76 10.35
N LYS A 560 7.31 16.08 10.46
CA LYS A 560 6.11 16.42 9.67
C LYS A 560 5.60 17.83 9.99
N GLN A 561 5.63 18.25 11.26
CA GLN A 561 5.25 19.60 11.67
C GLN A 561 6.25 20.67 11.20
N ALA A 562 7.55 20.36 11.22
CA ALA A 562 8.60 21.27 10.74
C ALA A 562 8.51 21.51 9.21
N TYR A 563 8.09 20.50 8.43
CA TYR A 563 7.86 20.65 7.00
C TYR A 563 6.55 21.40 6.67
N MET A 564 5.62 21.49 7.64
CA MET A 564 4.35 22.23 7.53
C MET A 564 4.42 23.66 8.07
N SER A 565 5.50 24.03 8.77
CA SER A 565 5.78 25.44 9.07
C SER A 565 6.21 26.17 7.80
N LEU A 566 5.38 27.12 7.35
CA LEU A 566 5.69 28.08 6.29
C LEU A 566 7.11 28.66 6.46
N PRO A 567 7.84 28.97 5.37
CA PRO A 567 9.08 29.73 5.48
C PRO A 567 8.79 31.03 6.23
N ARG A 568 9.59 31.31 7.27
CA ARG A 568 9.41 32.47 8.16
C ARG A 568 9.29 33.76 7.31
N PRO A 569 8.23 34.56 7.46
CA PRO A 569 8.14 35.85 6.79
C PRO A 569 9.16 36.80 7.42
N GLY A 570 10.10 37.29 6.61
CA GLY A 570 10.99 38.38 7.02
C GLY A 570 12.47 38.14 6.77
N VAL A 571 12.87 38.03 5.51
CA VAL A 571 14.13 38.63 5.06
C VAL A 571 13.87 39.23 3.67
N SER A 572 13.91 40.55 3.60
CA SER A 572 13.78 41.33 2.38
C SER A 572 14.88 40.96 1.37
N SER A 573 14.49 40.46 0.20
CA SER A 573 15.37 40.46 -0.98
C SER A 573 15.41 41.88 -1.56
N GLY A 574 16.54 42.55 -1.36
CA GLY A 574 16.92 43.76 -2.08
C GLY A 574 18.18 43.49 -2.91
N ASP A 575 18.01 43.57 -4.23
CA ASP A 575 18.94 43.83 -5.32
C ASP A 575 20.36 43.20 -5.40
N SER A 576 20.51 42.41 -6.47
CA SER A 576 21.50 42.52 -7.56
C SER A 576 23.02 42.57 -7.26
N SER A 577 23.76 41.53 -7.66
CA SER A 577 24.79 41.59 -8.73
C SER A 577 25.68 40.33 -8.82
N SER A 578 26.14 40.09 -10.05
CA SER A 578 27.10 39.12 -10.59
C SER A 578 28.23 38.56 -9.70
N SER A 579 28.47 37.24 -9.75
CA SER A 579 29.74 36.60 -10.20
C SER A 579 29.78 35.08 -9.92
N LEU A 580 30.23 34.30 -10.91
CA LEU A 580 30.72 32.91 -10.78
C LEU A 580 32.25 32.95 -10.56
N PRO A 581 32.95 31.83 -10.26
CA PRO A 581 32.71 30.74 -9.30
C PRO A 581 33.98 30.43 -8.44
N GLN A 582 33.89 29.57 -7.41
CA GLN A 582 35.07 28.78 -6.96
C GLN A 582 34.69 27.53 -6.16
N PHE A 583 35.31 26.41 -6.55
CA PHE A 583 35.30 25.10 -5.91
C PHE A 583 36.06 25.11 -4.58
N SER A 584 35.48 24.52 -3.53
CA SER A 584 36.24 23.73 -2.54
C SER A 584 35.31 22.87 -1.67
N SER A 585 35.67 21.59 -1.58
CA SER A 585 34.98 20.46 -0.97
C SER A 585 34.66 20.57 0.53
N SER A 586 33.47 20.09 0.92
CA SER A 586 33.29 19.23 2.10
C SER A 586 31.96 18.48 2.01
N ARG A 587 32.05 17.14 1.92
CA ARG A 587 30.93 16.19 1.94
C ARG A 587 30.51 15.95 3.38
N TYR A 588 29.21 15.93 3.66
CA TYR A 588 28.48 14.88 4.41
C TYR A 588 26.97 15.19 4.39
N GLY A 589 26.22 14.38 3.64
CA GLY A 589 24.76 14.34 3.60
C GLY A 589 24.34 12.94 3.13
N PRO A 590 23.27 12.33 3.68
CA PRO A 590 23.00 10.91 3.52
C PRO A 590 22.40 10.62 2.13
N LEU A 591 23.07 9.78 1.37
CA LEU A 591 22.57 9.20 0.13
C LEU A 591 21.57 8.08 0.46
N ARG A 592 20.32 8.24 0.01
CA ARG A 592 19.41 7.13 -0.29
C ARG A 592 19.93 6.43 -1.56
N PRO A 593 20.00 5.10 -1.62
CA PRO A 593 20.30 4.43 -2.87
C PRO A 593 19.03 4.34 -3.73
N ASP A 594 19.01 5.07 -4.84
CA ASP A 594 18.23 4.69 -6.02
C ASP A 594 18.90 3.46 -6.65
N HIS A 595 18.34 2.28 -6.39
CA HIS A 595 18.57 1.12 -7.24
C HIS A 595 17.31 0.91 -8.08
N SER A 596 17.17 1.68 -9.15
CA SER A 596 16.29 1.26 -10.24
C SER A 596 17.01 0.15 -11.00
N LEU A 597 16.35 -0.96 -11.26
CA LEU A 597 16.83 -2.03 -12.14
C LEU A 597 17.37 -1.44 -13.45
N GLU A 598 18.69 -1.39 -13.60
CA GLU A 598 19.28 -1.30 -14.94
C GLU A 598 19.10 -2.66 -15.61
N SER A 599 18.41 -2.66 -16.74
CA SER A 599 18.16 -3.75 -17.69
C SER A 599 19.41 -4.56 -18.11
N GLN A 600 20.61 -4.18 -17.66
CA GLN A 600 21.89 -4.80 -18.03
C GLN A 600 22.28 -6.02 -17.18
N THR A 601 21.71 -6.20 -15.97
CA THR A 601 22.15 -7.27 -15.04
C THR A 601 21.59 -8.65 -15.41
N VAL A 602 20.35 -8.73 -15.90
CA VAL A 602 19.69 -10.01 -16.25
C VAL A 602 20.30 -10.63 -17.51
N THR A 603 20.72 -9.81 -18.48
CA THR A 603 21.30 -10.29 -19.74
C THR A 603 22.78 -10.67 -19.60
N ARG A 604 23.56 -10.03 -18.70
CA ARG A 604 24.98 -10.35 -18.50
C ARG A 604 25.22 -11.65 -17.74
N LEU A 605 24.34 -12.05 -16.83
CA LEU A 605 24.50 -13.27 -16.00
C LEU A 605 24.19 -14.59 -16.74
N LEU A 606 23.74 -14.52 -18.00
CA LEU A 606 23.46 -15.70 -18.82
C LEU A 606 24.65 -16.10 -19.71
N CYS A 607 25.70 -15.27 -19.82
CA CYS A 607 26.81 -15.48 -20.75
C CYS A 607 28.10 -16.06 -20.13
N ASP A 608 28.22 -16.18 -18.81
CA ASP A 608 29.47 -16.59 -18.13
C ASP A 608 29.48 -18.06 -17.65
N SER A 609 28.74 -18.95 -18.33
CA SER A 609 28.66 -20.38 -17.97
C SER A 609 29.19 -21.33 -19.03
N ASP A 610 30.23 -20.94 -19.76
CA ASP A 610 31.02 -21.89 -20.55
C ASP A 610 32.48 -21.86 -20.09
N ASP A 611 32.84 -22.79 -19.22
CA ASP A 611 34.17 -23.38 -19.25
C ASP A 611 34.23 -24.73 -18.54
N SER A 612 34.82 -25.70 -19.24
CA SER A 612 35.30 -27.03 -18.80
C SER A 612 34.40 -28.23 -19.09
N ILE A 613 34.32 -28.63 -20.38
CA ILE A 613 34.33 -30.05 -20.77
C ILE A 613 35.62 -30.33 -21.53
N SER A 614 36.31 -31.37 -21.09
CA SER A 614 37.65 -31.79 -21.46
C SER A 614 37.81 -32.25 -22.92
N SER A 615 38.87 -31.76 -23.54
CA SER A 615 39.87 -32.46 -24.36
C SER A 615 39.38 -33.61 -25.27
N ALA A 616 39.13 -33.30 -26.54
CA ALA A 616 39.47 -34.20 -27.65
C ALA A 616 39.76 -33.37 -28.91
N SER A 617 41.00 -33.45 -29.39
CA SER A 617 41.50 -32.92 -30.64
C SER A 617 40.78 -33.56 -31.85
N PHE A 618 40.33 -32.75 -32.82
CA PHE A 618 40.55 -32.97 -34.26
C PHE A 618 40.09 -31.74 -35.06
N GLU A 619 40.88 -31.40 -36.07
CA GLU A 619 40.79 -30.25 -36.96
C GLU A 619 39.49 -30.25 -37.79
N ASN A 620 38.82 -29.10 -37.93
CA ASN A 620 38.53 -28.56 -39.26
C ASN A 620 38.04 -27.11 -39.25
N ARG A 621 38.50 -26.42 -40.29
CA ARG A 621 38.37 -25.01 -40.61
C ARG A 621 37.07 -24.79 -41.41
N GLU A 622 36.57 -23.56 -41.41
CA GLU A 622 35.53 -22.99 -42.29
C GLU A 622 34.04 -23.20 -41.89
N ASN A 623 33.48 -22.23 -41.15
CA ASN A 623 32.26 -21.50 -41.52
C ASN A 623 31.86 -20.49 -40.42
N HIS A 624 32.32 -19.25 -40.57
CA HIS A 624 31.86 -18.10 -39.78
C HIS A 624 31.36 -17.04 -40.75
N GLN A 625 30.13 -17.17 -41.25
CA GLN A 625 29.42 -16.05 -41.88
C GLN A 625 27.88 -16.24 -41.99
N ASN A 626 27.22 -17.02 -41.12
CA ASN A 626 25.77 -17.23 -41.28
C ASN A 626 24.91 -17.37 -40.00
N ARG A 627 25.37 -16.88 -38.83
CA ARG A 627 24.57 -16.91 -37.58
C ARG A 627 23.94 -15.57 -37.15
N HIS A 628 23.90 -14.56 -38.03
CA HIS A 628 23.30 -13.25 -37.69
C HIS A 628 21.93 -12.98 -38.32
N THR A 629 21.41 -13.86 -39.18
CA THR A 629 20.23 -13.55 -40.02
C THR A 629 18.96 -14.30 -39.66
N VAL A 630 18.97 -15.20 -38.66
CA VAL A 630 17.78 -16.00 -38.29
C VAL A 630 17.07 -15.50 -37.02
N LEU A 631 17.64 -14.53 -36.30
CA LEU A 631 17.03 -13.92 -35.09
C LEU A 631 16.22 -12.65 -35.37
N ALA A 632 16.20 -12.14 -36.60
CA ALA A 632 15.52 -10.88 -36.92
C ALA A 632 14.07 -11.04 -37.38
N GLN A 633 13.67 -12.19 -37.94
CA GLN A 633 12.36 -12.32 -38.59
C GLN A 633 11.22 -12.83 -37.70
N GLY A 634 11.51 -13.31 -36.48
CA GLY A 634 10.48 -13.72 -35.52
C GLY A 634 10.17 -12.69 -34.43
N GLY A 635 10.94 -11.58 -34.38
CA GLY A 635 10.80 -10.53 -33.36
C GLY A 635 9.77 -9.45 -33.72
N ASP A 636 9.52 -9.21 -35.00
CA ASP A 636 8.69 -8.08 -35.45
C ASP A 636 7.19 -8.30 -35.20
N GLU A 637 6.68 -9.54 -35.30
CA GLU A 637 5.26 -9.82 -35.04
C GLU A 637 4.90 -9.76 -33.55
N LEU A 638 5.78 -10.23 -32.65
CA LEU A 638 5.58 -10.15 -31.20
C LEU A 638 5.87 -8.75 -30.64
N SER A 639 6.83 -8.02 -31.23
CA SER A 639 7.10 -6.61 -30.90
C SER A 639 5.95 -5.69 -31.32
N SER A 640 5.30 -5.97 -32.47
CA SER A 640 4.17 -5.16 -32.95
C SER A 640 2.93 -5.24 -32.05
N THR A 641 2.60 -6.42 -31.51
CA THR A 641 1.44 -6.58 -30.61
C THR A 641 1.70 -5.99 -29.22
N ALA A 642 2.95 -6.08 -28.72
CA ALA A 642 3.38 -5.43 -27.48
C ALA A 642 3.52 -3.90 -27.63
N SER A 643 3.92 -3.40 -28.81
CA SER A 643 4.01 -1.96 -29.09
C SER A 643 2.64 -1.32 -29.22
N VAL A 644 1.69 -2.00 -29.90
CA VAL A 644 0.29 -1.52 -30.03
C VAL A 644 -0.38 -1.45 -28.65
N ALA A 645 -0.24 -2.48 -27.81
CA ALA A 645 -0.74 -2.45 -26.44
C ALA A 645 -0.04 -1.39 -25.55
N SER A 646 1.21 -1.02 -25.86
CA SER A 646 1.93 0.08 -25.19
C SER A 646 1.50 1.46 -25.70
N GLU A 647 1.09 1.60 -26.96
CA GLU A 647 0.60 2.84 -27.55
C GLU A 647 -0.81 3.16 -27.07
N ASP A 648 -1.71 2.18 -27.08
CA ASP A 648 -3.07 2.30 -26.53
C ASP A 648 -3.03 2.67 -25.03
N ARG A 649 -2.07 2.11 -24.29
CA ARG A 649 -1.81 2.45 -22.89
C ARG A 649 -1.31 3.88 -22.69
N LYS A 650 -0.30 4.31 -23.44
CA LYS A 650 0.19 5.69 -23.37
C LYS A 650 -0.91 6.67 -23.77
N ALA A 651 -1.75 6.29 -24.72
CA ALA A 651 -2.93 7.06 -25.09
C ALA A 651 -3.95 7.12 -23.96
N PHE A 652 -4.17 6.04 -23.19
CA PHE A 652 -5.03 6.04 -22.01
C PHE A 652 -4.48 6.92 -20.88
N GLU A 653 -3.20 6.76 -20.51
CA GLU A 653 -2.53 7.60 -19.50
C GLU A 653 -2.52 9.08 -19.93
N TYR A 654 -2.28 9.35 -21.21
CA TYR A 654 -2.38 10.68 -21.78
C TYR A 654 -3.81 11.24 -21.73
N ARG A 655 -4.83 10.42 -22.00
CA ARG A 655 -6.24 10.79 -21.89
C ARG A 655 -6.65 11.11 -20.45
N ILE A 656 -6.15 10.36 -19.47
CA ILE A 656 -6.30 10.71 -18.06
C ILE A 656 -5.58 12.04 -17.76
N SER A 657 -4.38 12.26 -18.29
CA SER A 657 -3.70 13.56 -18.14
C SER A 657 -4.47 14.72 -18.77
N LEU A 658 -5.13 14.51 -19.91
CA LEU A 658 -6.02 15.49 -20.52
C LEU A 658 -7.26 15.76 -19.66
N ILE A 659 -7.86 14.72 -19.06
CA ILE A 659 -8.94 14.87 -18.06
C ILE A 659 -8.48 15.76 -16.90
N LEU A 660 -7.25 15.57 -16.42
CA LEU A 660 -6.66 16.32 -15.32
C LEU A 660 -6.40 17.78 -15.71
N ASP A 661 -5.84 18.03 -16.90
CA ASP A 661 -5.48 19.36 -17.39
C ASP A 661 -6.70 20.19 -17.78
N ASP A 662 -7.75 19.58 -18.34
CA ASP A 662 -8.95 20.30 -18.79
C ASP A 662 -9.78 20.87 -17.63
N LEU A 663 -9.79 20.18 -16.48
CA LEU A 663 -10.43 20.68 -15.25
C LEU A 663 -9.56 21.71 -14.51
N GLN A 664 -8.23 21.61 -14.64
CA GLN A 664 -7.27 22.56 -14.03
C GLN A 664 -7.15 23.87 -14.82
N SER A 665 -7.19 23.84 -16.15
CA SER A 665 -7.00 25.00 -17.03
C SER A 665 -8.09 26.08 -16.89
N VAL A 666 -9.24 25.74 -16.30
CA VAL A 666 -10.31 26.72 -15.98
C VAL A 666 -9.85 27.73 -14.90
N SER A 667 -8.80 27.44 -14.12
CA SER A 667 -8.26 28.36 -13.11
C SER A 667 -7.34 29.46 -13.65
N ALA A 668 -6.89 29.37 -14.91
CA ALA A 668 -5.84 30.24 -15.45
C ALA A 668 -6.34 31.54 -16.10
N HIS A 669 -7.64 31.83 -16.01
CA HIS A 669 -8.26 33.03 -16.59
C HIS A 669 -8.93 33.92 -15.53
N ASP A 670 -8.11 34.43 -14.61
CA ASP A 670 -8.37 35.72 -13.94
C ASP A 670 -7.81 36.89 -14.76
#